data_AF-A0A928N5U3-F1
#
_entry.id   AF-A0A928N5U3-F1
#
_cell.length_a   1.000
_cell.length_b   1.000
_cell.length_c   1.000
_cell.angle_alpha   90.00
_cell.angle_beta   90.00
_cell.angle_gamma   90.00
#
_symmetry.space_group_name_H-M   'P 1'
#
loop_
_entity.id
_entity.type
_entity.pdbx_description
1 polymer ?
#
loop_
_entity_poly.entity_id
_entity_poly.type
_entity_poly.pdbx_seq_one_letter_code
_entity_poly.pdbx_strand_id
1 'polypeptide(L)'
;MKKLVSLVLIAAMVLPCMAFGAESGSAGYDIVLPVEFSEIRREMPYGIYVAKKGDSYAVYDAEGNKKSADYDSISEYNDHFAVAVKDGKQYKINHYGMEYDFDVPGRVLQSYNNSEIVDISNNNDDRPRMYYEGEFGIYRNGELIAKAPYSKFLRRDNYQCLTLIKNKMLFFENDKIGVVNNSLEEVIPAVYDDVQLSENDYNIVAGRDGKYGVFNYEGHTIIDFEYDYIYSIYDGYDIFYVLKKDGKFGLANRQGVVVMQPILEYEPQNIYPDNRLIIIEKENTREDKDEYASLYGVVDFDGNEILPMEHIWIADISEGRIAARKAYDKGGYYDVFGNELTSFDYRMVFGFNEGLAFASSCNTDGSWKHDVINLKGEVVFNVENYSLGGFYGGIACINLTKIIDKNGKTILDLEDSGIKIVGDYRWDNLDAGYFRVTDGENYGIIKVDLPEDEPIWDYEYIDYGNVKYLEKWQNGYSFTLENGEVKYIDSFGNETEDEALVKGWTDVEDEFLTELKAKYGENKVFPCGRGLYKVYDGVNCRILDETGKVLKSFAGDAEIFMGAEDYVLIMSGNAKKIFDRDFNLLLELSGVEVSFIHKDGLVKIYDSKTSTYKIINLDGKVIAESLGDIGHIGEGLFDVRDSFGSRLINRDGKVIAANYNYLTNVGDNGLLGISTNAFEGFINTEGDYVIALSNGWHIQSAFSEGLASVVKDLVYRPYGEIKYITETGETALLRNDNSGYKWSIGTEFKNGIAMVGRGVGKAGPGYYNVLRCLYDNPSDWAAETIEEAKELGLLPEELQNRYRKNITRENFCKLVYELPFVKSMERLENIDYTDCDDEKVKFLAEVGIIQGVGQNRFAPDEYLTREQAATILLRIWVMSGKIADYTEERFADHDEISDWATGVPYAMKNAGIMNGVGDNRFAPQEGYSTEQAIATVLRIYNNLK
;
A
#
# COMPACT_ATOMS: atom_id res chain seq x y z
N MET A 1 74.72 -36.03 -24.05
CA MET A 1 73.31 -36.50 -24.02
C MET A 1 72.47 -35.95 -22.85
N LYS A 2 72.84 -34.83 -22.20
CA LYS A 2 71.92 -34.03 -21.34
C LYS A 2 72.05 -32.52 -21.61
N LYS A 3 72.32 -32.19 -22.88
CA LYS A 3 72.50 -30.83 -23.44
C LYS A 3 71.83 -30.71 -24.83
N LEU A 4 70.75 -31.46 -25.07
CA LEU A 4 70.10 -31.49 -26.39
C LEU A 4 68.55 -31.56 -26.37
N VAL A 5 67.90 -31.23 -25.25
CA VAL A 5 66.41 -31.14 -25.20
C VAL A 5 65.93 -29.75 -24.75
N SER A 6 66.84 -28.81 -24.46
CA SER A 6 66.52 -27.43 -24.06
C SER A 6 66.41 -26.45 -25.22
N LEU A 7 66.09 -26.90 -26.46
CA LEU A 7 66.16 -26.04 -27.65
C LEU A 7 65.16 -26.37 -28.77
N VAL A 8 63.97 -26.89 -28.47
CA VAL A 8 62.90 -27.05 -29.49
C VAL A 8 61.49 -26.63 -29.03
N LEU A 9 61.27 -25.90 -27.93
CA LEU A 9 59.96 -25.25 -27.72
C LEU A 9 60.06 -23.92 -26.96
N ILE A 10 60.96 -23.06 -27.45
CA ILE A 10 60.79 -21.59 -27.41
C ILE A 10 60.35 -21.21 -28.83
N ALA A 11 59.07 -21.40 -29.13
CA ALA A 11 58.38 -20.88 -30.32
C ALA A 11 56.86 -21.09 -30.20
N ALA A 12 56.26 -20.70 -29.08
CA ALA A 12 54.81 -20.48 -28.97
C ALA A 12 54.44 -19.54 -27.79
N MET A 13 55.39 -18.73 -27.31
CA MET A 13 55.11 -17.60 -26.41
C MET A 13 55.25 -16.29 -27.18
N VAL A 14 54.18 -15.93 -27.90
CA VAL A 14 53.77 -14.54 -28.20
C VAL A 14 52.24 -14.58 -28.30
N LEU A 15 51.57 -13.84 -27.42
CA LEU A 15 50.12 -13.67 -27.24
C LEU A 15 49.32 -13.48 -28.56
N PRO A 16 48.02 -13.82 -28.59
CA PRO A 16 46.98 -12.95 -28.03
C PRO A 16 46.22 -13.64 -26.88
N CYS A 17 45.82 -12.92 -25.83
CA CYS A 17 44.46 -12.38 -25.81
C CYS A 17 43.44 -13.47 -26.21
N MET A 18 43.12 -14.38 -25.28
CA MET A 18 41.75 -14.87 -25.16
C MET A 18 41.17 -13.96 -24.08
N ALA A 19 40.58 -12.82 -24.42
CA ALA A 19 39.17 -12.78 -24.76
C ALA A 19 38.45 -13.87 -23.96
N PHE A 20 37.97 -13.52 -22.76
CA PHE A 20 36.80 -14.16 -22.19
C PHE A 20 35.65 -13.90 -23.17
N GLY A 21 35.66 -14.64 -24.27
CA GLY A 21 34.57 -14.75 -25.20
C GLY A 21 33.59 -15.72 -24.59
N ALA A 22 32.44 -15.17 -24.18
CA ALA A 22 31.14 -15.81 -24.16
C ALA A 22 31.15 -17.35 -24.14
N GLU A 23 31.11 -17.92 -22.93
CA GLU A 23 30.25 -19.08 -22.65
C GLU A 23 29.31 -18.71 -21.51
N SER A 24 28.40 -17.78 -21.80
CA SER A 24 27.12 -17.68 -21.10
C SER A 24 26.36 -18.98 -21.41
N GLY A 25 26.36 -19.94 -20.49
CA GLY A 25 25.58 -21.17 -20.70
C GLY A 25 25.81 -22.34 -19.75
N SER A 26 26.86 -22.36 -18.93
CA SER A 26 27.12 -23.50 -18.03
C SER A 26 27.16 -23.19 -16.52
N ALA A 27 27.34 -21.93 -16.12
CA ALA A 27 27.57 -21.55 -14.72
C ALA A 27 26.40 -20.87 -14.01
N GLY A 28 25.28 -20.58 -14.69
CA GLY A 28 24.08 -19.99 -14.09
C GLY A 28 24.17 -18.50 -13.72
N TYR A 29 25.14 -17.76 -14.26
CA TYR A 29 25.28 -16.31 -14.07
C TYR A 29 25.97 -15.63 -15.27
N ASP A 30 25.74 -14.32 -15.39
CA ASP A 30 26.42 -13.41 -16.32
C ASP A 30 27.46 -12.54 -15.57
N ILE A 31 28.58 -12.21 -16.22
CA ILE A 31 29.58 -11.28 -15.66
C ILE A 31 29.21 -9.86 -16.09
N VAL A 32 28.94 -8.99 -15.11
CA VAL A 32 28.62 -7.57 -15.30
C VAL A 32 29.89 -6.73 -15.22
N LEU A 33 30.65 -6.90 -14.13
CA LEU A 33 31.99 -6.34 -13.97
C LEU A 33 32.98 -7.48 -13.71
N PRO A 34 34.04 -7.64 -14.52
CA PRO A 34 35.03 -8.69 -14.29
C PRO A 34 35.76 -8.52 -12.95
N VAL A 35 36.25 -9.62 -12.39
CA VAL A 35 36.99 -9.65 -11.11
C VAL A 35 38.42 -9.11 -11.31
N GLU A 36 38.55 -7.80 -11.49
CA GLU A 36 39.83 -7.12 -11.76
C GLU A 36 39.97 -5.77 -11.05
N PHE A 37 38.99 -5.38 -10.24
CA PHE A 37 38.96 -4.09 -9.54
C PHE A 37 39.44 -4.26 -8.10
N SER A 38 40.31 -3.37 -7.62
CA SER A 38 40.80 -3.45 -6.24
C SER A 38 39.78 -2.98 -5.21
N GLU A 39 38.82 -2.15 -5.63
CA GLU A 39 37.67 -1.70 -4.83
C GLU A 39 36.45 -1.58 -5.75
N ILE A 40 35.28 -2.03 -5.29
CA ILE A 40 33.98 -1.78 -5.93
C ILE A 40 32.99 -1.46 -4.82
N ARG A 41 32.19 -0.41 -5.02
CA ARG A 41 31.00 -0.13 -4.21
C ARG A 41 29.82 0.18 -5.13
N ARG A 42 28.63 -0.26 -4.71
CA ARG A 42 27.36 0.06 -5.38
C ARG A 42 26.76 1.29 -4.69
N GLU A 43 26.22 2.22 -5.45
CA GLU A 43 25.57 3.42 -4.93
C GLU A 43 24.04 3.28 -5.11
N MET A 44 23.33 3.15 -3.99
CA MET A 44 21.87 3.05 -3.93
C MET A 44 21.23 4.43 -3.77
N PRO A 45 20.02 4.67 -4.32
CA PRO A 45 19.12 3.75 -5.04
C PRO A 45 19.37 3.67 -6.56
N TYR A 46 20.44 4.28 -7.07
CA TYR A 46 20.59 4.51 -8.52
C TYR A 46 21.16 3.33 -9.32
N GLY A 47 21.57 2.25 -8.65
CA GLY A 47 22.03 1.03 -9.30
C GLY A 47 23.37 1.16 -10.05
N ILE A 48 24.18 2.17 -9.75
CA ILE A 48 25.51 2.39 -10.35
C ILE A 48 26.63 1.83 -9.48
N TYR A 49 27.81 1.61 -10.08
CA TYR A 49 29.01 1.16 -9.38
C TYR A 49 30.12 2.20 -9.46
N VAL A 50 30.76 2.48 -8.32
CA VAL A 50 32.05 3.17 -8.27
C VAL A 50 33.14 2.13 -8.07
N ALA A 51 34.02 1.99 -9.06
CA ALA A 51 35.06 0.97 -9.04
C ALA A 51 36.44 1.58 -9.25
N LYS A 52 37.44 0.98 -8.60
CA LYS A 52 38.85 1.36 -8.66
C LYS A 52 39.62 0.38 -9.52
N LYS A 53 40.29 0.89 -10.54
CA LYS A 53 41.19 0.12 -11.41
C LYS A 53 42.55 0.80 -11.47
N GLY A 54 43.58 0.13 -10.93
CA GLY A 54 44.88 0.77 -10.69
C GLY A 54 44.77 1.88 -9.64
N ASP A 55 45.23 3.09 -9.99
CA ASP A 55 45.24 4.26 -9.10
C ASP A 55 44.03 5.20 -9.32
N SER A 56 43.06 4.81 -10.17
CA SER A 56 41.94 5.68 -10.55
C SER A 56 40.57 5.06 -10.26
N TYR A 57 39.60 5.91 -9.98
CA TYR A 57 38.18 5.59 -9.78
C TYR A 57 37.34 6.01 -11.00
N ALA A 58 36.31 5.24 -11.31
CA ALA A 58 35.31 5.58 -12.32
C ALA A 58 33.91 5.05 -11.94
N VAL A 59 32.88 5.64 -12.56
CA VAL A 59 31.47 5.25 -12.42
C VAL A 59 31.08 4.33 -13.57
N TYR A 60 30.38 3.25 -13.25
CA TYR A 60 29.85 2.23 -14.16
C TYR A 60 28.32 2.12 -13.96
N ASP A 61 27.57 1.88 -15.04
CA ASP A 61 26.12 1.60 -14.95
C ASP A 61 25.83 0.17 -14.45
N ALA A 62 24.54 -0.13 -14.27
CA ALA A 62 24.05 -1.44 -13.84
C ALA A 62 24.46 -2.58 -14.79
N GLU A 63 24.71 -2.28 -16.06
CA GLU A 63 25.19 -3.22 -17.08
C GLU A 63 26.72 -3.30 -17.16
N GLY A 64 27.45 -2.60 -16.29
CA GLY A 64 28.91 -2.63 -16.22
C GLY A 64 29.63 -1.74 -17.24
N ASN A 65 28.92 -0.85 -17.93
CA ASN A 65 29.52 0.13 -18.85
C ASN A 65 30.04 1.34 -18.07
N LYS A 66 31.29 1.71 -18.31
CA LYS A 66 31.89 2.93 -17.76
C LYS A 66 31.16 4.19 -18.29
N LYS A 67 30.63 5.01 -17.39
CA LYS A 67 29.89 6.25 -17.69
C LYS A 67 30.67 7.54 -17.44
N SER A 68 31.74 7.50 -16.67
CA SER A 68 32.51 8.69 -16.31
C SER A 68 33.95 8.65 -16.83
N ALA A 69 34.67 9.77 -16.67
CA ALA A 69 36.12 9.79 -16.78
C ALA A 69 36.80 9.04 -15.63
N ASP A 70 38.14 8.96 -15.67
CA ASP A 70 38.97 8.52 -14.54
C ASP A 70 39.25 9.70 -13.60
N TYR A 71 39.07 9.46 -12.30
CA TYR A 71 39.32 10.41 -11.23
C TYR A 71 40.31 9.84 -10.22
N ASP A 72 41.05 10.72 -9.55
CA ASP A 72 41.96 10.38 -8.45
C ASP A 72 41.18 9.89 -7.22
N SER A 73 39.97 10.42 -7.01
CA SER A 73 39.03 9.98 -5.99
C SER A 73 37.60 10.39 -6.35
N ILE A 74 36.62 9.62 -5.86
CA ILE A 74 35.18 9.92 -5.92
C ILE A 74 34.63 9.71 -4.51
N SER A 75 33.99 10.73 -3.93
CA SER A 75 33.29 10.62 -2.63
C SER A 75 32.08 9.71 -2.72
N GLU A 76 31.47 9.37 -1.58
CA GLU A 76 30.12 8.81 -1.56
C GLU A 76 29.14 9.76 -2.28
N TYR A 77 28.13 9.20 -2.94
CA TYR A 77 27.03 9.97 -3.51
C TYR A 77 26.14 10.47 -2.38
N ASN A 78 25.78 11.76 -2.41
CA ASN A 78 24.59 12.24 -1.71
C ASN A 78 23.35 12.05 -2.59
N ASP A 79 22.19 12.57 -2.16
CA ASP A 79 20.91 12.43 -2.88
C ASP A 79 21.01 12.58 -4.41
N HIS A 80 21.95 13.35 -4.97
CA HIS A 80 22.09 13.46 -6.43
C HIS A 80 23.52 13.50 -7.00
N PHE A 81 24.56 13.74 -6.19
CA PHE A 81 25.92 13.98 -6.69
C PHE A 81 27.03 13.43 -5.78
N ALA A 82 28.16 13.07 -6.39
CA ALA A 82 29.43 12.85 -5.70
C ALA A 82 30.44 13.95 -6.06
N VAL A 83 31.37 14.24 -5.15
CA VAL A 83 32.53 15.08 -5.43
C VAL A 83 33.65 14.19 -5.94
N ALA A 84 34.16 14.50 -7.12
CA ALA A 84 35.28 13.81 -7.71
C ALA A 84 36.47 14.74 -7.90
N VAL A 85 37.68 14.20 -7.75
CA VAL A 85 38.93 14.94 -7.89
C VAL A 85 39.69 14.41 -9.09
N LYS A 86 40.11 15.31 -9.98
CA LYS A 86 40.97 14.98 -11.12
C LYS A 86 41.97 16.10 -11.35
N ASP A 87 43.26 15.75 -11.37
CA ASP A 87 44.37 16.69 -11.56
C ASP A 87 44.35 17.85 -10.53
N GLY A 88 43.90 17.56 -9.30
CA GLY A 88 43.76 18.55 -8.22
C GLY A 88 42.57 19.51 -8.36
N LYS A 89 41.71 19.33 -9.37
CA LYS A 89 40.44 20.06 -9.53
C LYS A 89 39.27 19.21 -9.04
N GLN A 90 38.26 19.88 -8.48
CA GLN A 90 37.03 19.23 -8.00
C GLN A 90 35.92 19.35 -9.04
N TYR A 91 35.14 18.28 -9.18
CA TYR A 91 34.01 18.15 -10.09
C TYR A 91 32.81 17.60 -9.31
N LYS A 92 31.60 17.99 -9.71
CA LYS A 92 30.39 17.24 -9.34
C LYS A 92 30.09 16.21 -10.41
N ILE A 93 29.86 14.97 -9.99
CA ILE A 93 29.40 13.89 -10.87
C ILE A 93 28.01 13.48 -10.41
N ASN A 94 27.05 13.43 -11.33
CA ASN A 94 25.73 12.86 -11.03
C ASN A 94 25.70 11.35 -11.27
N HIS A 95 24.58 10.70 -10.95
CA HIS A 95 24.41 9.25 -11.13
C HIS A 95 24.48 8.78 -12.59
N TYR A 96 24.48 9.68 -13.57
CA TYR A 96 24.71 9.34 -14.98
C TYR A 96 26.19 9.43 -15.40
N GLY A 97 27.10 9.72 -14.47
CA GLY A 97 28.52 9.94 -14.76
C GLY A 97 28.81 11.29 -15.44
N MET A 98 27.84 12.21 -15.48
CA MET A 98 28.01 13.52 -16.09
C MET A 98 28.73 14.49 -15.14
N GLU A 99 29.79 15.10 -15.65
CA GLU A 99 30.56 16.15 -14.96
C GLU A 99 29.82 17.49 -15.03
N TYR A 100 29.73 18.17 -13.90
CA TYR A 100 29.33 19.57 -13.80
C TYR A 100 30.50 20.38 -13.23
N ASP A 101 30.87 21.45 -13.94
CA ASP A 101 31.80 22.45 -13.42
C ASP A 101 31.20 23.07 -12.16
N PHE A 102 31.97 23.02 -11.08
CA PHE A 102 31.57 23.50 -9.76
C PHE A 102 32.66 24.42 -9.23
N ASP A 103 32.43 25.74 -9.34
CA ASP A 103 33.41 26.77 -8.97
C ASP A 103 32.90 27.54 -7.74
N VAL A 104 33.17 27.00 -6.54
CA VAL A 104 32.99 27.74 -5.28
C VAL A 104 34.37 28.12 -4.72
N PRO A 105 34.56 29.36 -4.25
CA PRO A 105 35.84 29.80 -3.73
C PRO A 105 36.03 29.26 -2.31
N GLY A 106 36.75 28.16 -2.19
CA GLY A 106 37.13 27.59 -0.89
C GLY A 106 36.99 26.08 -0.82
N ARG A 107 37.23 25.53 0.37
CA ARG A 107 37.10 24.09 0.62
C ARG A 107 35.67 23.76 0.98
N VAL A 108 35.01 22.90 0.19
CA VAL A 108 33.68 22.37 0.55
C VAL A 108 33.80 21.52 1.81
N LEU A 109 33.07 21.90 2.86
CA LEU A 109 33.00 21.19 4.13
C LEU A 109 31.89 20.14 4.11
N GLN A 110 30.73 20.50 3.56
CA GLN A 110 29.56 19.64 3.43
C GLN A 110 28.72 20.08 2.22
N SER A 111 28.13 19.11 1.52
CA SER A 111 27.21 19.36 0.40
C SER A 111 25.86 18.68 0.70
N TYR A 112 24.76 19.42 0.60
CA TYR A 112 23.42 18.90 0.79
C TYR A 112 22.47 19.47 -0.28
N ASN A 113 21.91 18.61 -1.13
CA ASN A 113 21.13 19.02 -2.30
C ASN A 113 21.89 20.06 -3.16
N ASN A 114 21.28 21.22 -3.39
CA ASN A 114 21.85 22.34 -4.14
C ASN A 114 22.57 23.36 -3.23
N SER A 115 22.83 23.03 -1.96
CA SER A 115 23.48 23.94 -1.00
C SER A 115 24.79 23.37 -0.47
N GLU A 116 25.83 24.21 -0.38
CA GLU A 116 27.15 23.81 0.08
C GLU A 116 27.64 24.69 1.23
N ILE A 117 28.15 24.06 2.29
CA ILE A 117 28.90 24.75 3.33
C ILE A 117 30.35 24.78 2.87
N VAL A 118 30.88 25.97 2.65
CA VAL A 118 32.24 26.20 2.15
C VAL A 118 33.02 26.98 3.18
N ASP A 119 34.21 26.49 3.49
CA ASP A 119 35.19 27.27 4.25
C ASP A 119 35.71 28.41 3.37
N ILE A 120 35.30 29.64 3.71
CA ILE A 120 35.70 30.87 3.01
C ILE A 120 36.80 31.62 3.77
N SER A 121 37.30 31.05 4.86
CA SER A 121 38.46 31.59 5.54
C SER A 121 39.70 31.37 4.66
N ASN A 122 40.49 32.42 4.42
CA ASN A 122 41.66 32.44 3.53
C ASN A 122 42.85 31.57 4.02
N ASN A 123 42.59 30.55 4.83
CA ASN A 123 43.61 29.68 5.40
C ASN A 123 43.74 28.40 4.56
N ASN A 124 44.65 28.42 3.59
CA ASN A 124 45.25 27.21 3.00
C ASN A 124 46.11 26.49 4.06
N ASP A 125 45.50 26.02 5.14
CA ASP A 125 46.20 25.30 6.19
C ASP A 125 45.66 23.87 6.25
N ASP A 126 46.58 22.90 6.18
CA ASP A 126 46.35 21.46 6.30
C ASP A 126 45.86 21.02 7.71
N ARG A 127 45.37 21.96 8.53
CA ARG A 127 44.84 21.69 9.87
C ARG A 127 43.63 20.74 9.81
N PRO A 128 43.51 19.82 10.79
CA PRO A 128 42.34 18.95 10.93
C PRO A 128 41.03 19.74 11.04
N ARG A 129 39.91 19.16 10.57
CA ARG A 129 38.54 19.74 10.55
C ARG A 129 38.03 20.29 11.91
N MET A 130 38.77 20.11 13.00
CA MET A 130 38.36 20.43 14.37
C MET A 130 38.81 21.82 14.85
N TYR A 131 39.48 22.62 14.02
CA TYR A 131 40.05 23.92 14.39
C TYR A 131 39.68 25.06 13.44
N TYR A 132 38.45 25.06 12.92
CA TYR A 132 37.98 26.14 12.04
C TYR A 132 37.81 27.45 12.81
N GLU A 133 38.58 28.46 12.41
CA GLU A 133 38.48 29.85 12.86
C GLU A 133 38.12 30.73 11.65
N GLY A 134 37.34 31.80 11.86
CA GLY A 134 36.92 32.71 10.78
C GLY A 134 35.44 32.53 10.42
N GLU A 135 35.13 32.55 9.11
CA GLU A 135 33.76 32.46 8.57
C GLU A 135 33.63 31.25 7.64
N PHE A 136 32.43 30.66 7.60
CA PHE A 136 31.98 29.78 6.53
C PHE A 136 30.92 30.48 5.69
N GLY A 137 30.80 30.08 4.42
CA GLY A 137 29.75 30.51 3.52
C GLY A 137 28.80 29.36 3.21
N ILE A 138 27.50 29.65 3.09
CA ILE A 138 26.54 28.76 2.45
C ILE A 138 26.39 29.22 1.01
N TYR A 139 26.69 28.33 0.07
CA TYR A 139 26.49 28.51 -1.35
C TYR A 139 25.23 27.78 -1.79
N ARG A 140 24.54 28.30 -2.80
CA ARG A 140 23.46 27.59 -3.48
C ARG A 140 23.62 27.77 -4.98
N ASN A 141 23.72 26.66 -5.72
CA ASN A 141 24.03 26.68 -7.15
C ASN A 141 25.29 27.51 -7.48
N GLY A 142 26.31 27.48 -6.61
CA GLY A 142 27.54 28.25 -6.77
C GLY A 142 27.46 29.72 -6.37
N GLU A 143 26.29 30.24 -5.98
CA GLU A 143 26.15 31.61 -5.46
C GLU A 143 26.19 31.64 -3.93
N LEU A 144 26.98 32.54 -3.35
CA LEU A 144 27.02 32.74 -1.90
C LEU A 144 25.69 33.34 -1.41
N ILE A 145 24.91 32.56 -0.66
CA ILE A 145 23.61 32.99 -0.12
C ILE A 145 23.71 33.54 1.30
N ALA A 146 24.62 33.01 2.12
CA ALA A 146 24.79 33.45 3.50
C ALA A 146 26.21 33.19 4.00
N LYS A 147 26.64 33.90 5.05
CA LYS A 147 27.91 33.61 5.74
C LYS A 147 27.80 33.84 7.24
N ALA A 148 28.53 33.05 8.02
CA ALA A 148 28.55 33.18 9.47
C ALA A 148 29.92 32.83 10.06
N PRO A 149 30.25 33.39 11.25
CA PRO A 149 31.45 33.01 11.97
C PRO A 149 31.30 31.61 12.59
N TYR A 150 32.37 30.80 12.51
CA TYR A 150 32.40 29.48 13.15
C TYR A 150 32.11 29.53 14.66
N SER A 151 32.47 30.63 15.33
CA SER A 151 32.28 30.80 16.78
C SER A 151 30.82 30.77 17.25
N LYS A 152 29.85 30.92 16.35
CA LYS A 152 28.41 30.78 16.65
C LYS A 152 27.89 29.36 16.46
N PHE A 153 28.64 28.48 15.80
CA PHE A 153 28.17 27.17 15.33
C PHE A 153 29.04 26.00 15.82
N LEU A 154 30.20 26.28 16.41
CA LEU A 154 31.10 25.28 16.98
C LEU A 154 31.27 25.52 18.49
N ARG A 155 30.99 24.50 19.32
CA ARG A 155 31.33 24.50 20.75
C ARG A 155 32.72 23.88 20.93
N ARG A 156 33.61 24.53 21.70
CA ARG A 156 34.99 24.06 21.91
C ARG A 156 35.11 22.68 22.54
N ASP A 157 34.07 22.23 23.24
CA ASP A 157 34.07 21.00 24.02
C ASP A 157 33.44 19.81 23.28
N ASN A 158 32.74 20.05 22.16
CA ASN A 158 32.13 19.02 21.32
C ASN A 158 32.80 19.05 19.96
N TYR A 159 33.56 18.01 19.63
CA TYR A 159 34.27 17.80 18.36
C TYR A 159 33.35 17.71 17.11
N GLN A 160 32.12 18.21 17.16
CA GLN A 160 31.17 18.20 16.05
C GLN A 160 31.57 19.25 15.01
N CYS A 161 31.67 18.82 13.75
CA CYS A 161 31.82 19.72 12.61
C CYS A 161 30.50 20.48 12.35
N LEU A 162 30.55 21.54 11.53
CA LEU A 162 29.33 22.14 10.98
C LEU A 162 28.50 21.04 10.34
N THR A 163 27.29 20.84 10.84
CA THR A 163 26.40 19.78 10.37
C THR A 163 25.08 20.40 9.93
N LEU A 164 24.87 20.39 8.61
CA LEU A 164 23.62 20.69 7.95
C LEU A 164 22.82 19.40 7.83
N ILE A 165 21.76 19.28 8.62
CA ILE A 165 20.84 18.14 8.60
C ILE A 165 19.53 18.66 8.04
N LYS A 166 19.07 18.12 6.89
CA LYS A 166 17.81 18.54 6.24
C LYS A 166 17.62 20.06 6.17
N ASN A 167 18.65 20.80 5.74
CA ASN A 167 18.65 22.26 5.65
C ASN A 167 18.52 23.02 6.99
N LYS A 168 18.87 22.39 8.13
CA LYS A 168 18.91 23.01 9.46
C LYS A 168 20.29 22.89 10.08
N MET A 169 20.66 23.88 10.88
CA MET A 169 21.93 23.88 11.64
C MET A 169 21.68 24.37 13.06
N LEU A 170 22.40 23.77 14.01
CA LEU A 170 22.43 24.24 15.39
C LEU A 170 23.32 25.47 15.51
N PHE A 171 22.88 26.46 16.28
CA PHE A 171 23.71 27.61 16.66
C PHE A 171 23.66 27.82 18.18
N PHE A 172 24.68 28.50 18.70
CA PHE A 172 24.89 28.67 20.13
C PHE A 172 24.94 30.16 20.49
N GLU A 173 24.16 30.54 21.51
CA GLU A 173 24.15 31.88 22.08
C GLU A 173 23.95 31.80 23.60
N ASN A 174 24.83 32.45 24.39
CA ASN A 174 24.78 32.45 25.86
C ASN A 174 24.63 31.04 26.47
N ASP A 175 25.39 30.07 25.97
CA ASP A 175 25.35 28.64 26.36
C ASP A 175 24.04 27.90 26.07
N LYS A 176 23.09 28.53 25.38
CA LYS A 176 21.85 27.93 24.89
C LYS A 176 21.96 27.59 23.41
N ILE A 177 21.13 26.64 22.97
CA ILE A 177 21.12 26.08 21.62
C ILE A 177 19.84 26.53 20.92
N GLY A 178 19.99 26.98 19.67
CA GLY A 178 18.90 27.29 18.75
C GLY A 178 19.11 26.63 17.39
N VAL A 179 18.16 26.84 16.47
CA VAL A 179 18.20 26.25 15.13
C VAL A 179 18.02 27.34 14.08
N VAL A 180 18.89 27.35 13.07
CA VAL A 180 18.72 28.17 11.86
C VAL A 180 18.41 27.30 10.64
N ASN A 181 17.84 27.90 9.60
CA ASN A 181 17.71 27.28 8.28
C ASN A 181 19.00 27.39 7.45
N ASN A 182 19.01 26.82 6.25
CA ASN A 182 20.13 26.88 5.30
C ASN A 182 20.39 28.28 4.70
N SER A 183 19.66 29.31 5.12
CA SER A 183 19.94 30.72 4.82
C SER A 183 20.44 31.47 6.06
N LEU A 184 20.75 30.74 7.14
CA LEU A 184 21.16 31.24 8.47
C LEU A 184 20.09 32.10 9.16
N GLU A 185 18.82 31.94 8.79
CA GLU A 185 17.69 32.58 9.47
C GLU A 185 17.25 31.72 10.65
N GLU A 186 17.02 32.36 11.80
CA GLU A 186 16.56 31.70 13.02
C GLU A 186 15.17 31.08 12.83
N VAL A 187 15.06 29.80 13.13
CA VAL A 187 13.81 29.01 13.13
C VAL A 187 13.38 28.75 14.57
N ILE A 188 14.33 28.34 15.41
CA ILE A 188 14.12 28.10 16.84
C ILE A 188 15.13 28.98 17.60
N PRO A 189 14.67 29.83 18.53
CA PRO A 189 15.55 30.72 19.28
C PRO A 189 16.50 29.94 20.19
N ALA A 190 17.69 30.49 20.42
CA ALA A 190 18.69 29.90 21.32
C ALA A 190 18.31 30.08 22.79
N VAL A 191 17.35 29.27 23.25
CA VAL A 191 16.86 29.25 24.65
C VAL A 191 16.86 27.84 25.27
N TYR A 192 17.27 26.82 24.51
CA TYR A 192 17.22 25.41 24.92
C TYR A 192 18.56 24.94 25.47
N ASP A 193 18.51 24.01 26.42
CA ASP A 193 19.68 23.37 27.03
C ASP A 193 20.21 22.21 26.17
N ASP A 194 19.30 21.51 25.48
CA ASP A 194 19.60 20.43 24.55
C ASP A 194 18.69 20.54 23.30
N VAL A 195 19.23 20.21 22.13
CA VAL A 195 18.50 20.18 20.85
C VAL A 195 19.07 19.07 19.98
N GLN A 196 18.20 18.18 19.52
CA GLN A 196 18.56 17.02 18.72
C GLN A 196 17.95 17.14 17.32
N LEU A 197 18.81 17.10 16.30
CA LEU A 197 18.44 16.99 14.89
C LEU A 197 18.64 15.54 14.44
N SER A 198 17.77 15.04 13.55
CA SER A 198 17.83 13.67 13.03
C SER A 198 17.86 13.69 11.51
N GLU A 199 18.65 12.82 10.89
CA GLU A 199 18.63 12.60 9.43
C GLU A 199 17.34 11.89 9.01
N ASN A 200 16.74 11.09 9.89
CA ASN A 200 15.52 10.35 9.61
C ASN A 200 14.28 11.21 9.91
N ASP A 201 14.38 12.22 10.80
CA ASP A 201 13.26 13.09 11.18
C ASP A 201 13.34 14.51 10.61
N TYR A 202 12.20 15.18 10.43
CA TYR A 202 12.12 16.62 10.19
C TYR A 202 11.76 17.39 11.45
N ASN A 203 11.23 16.70 12.47
CA ASN A 203 10.95 17.28 13.76
C ASN A 203 12.21 17.36 14.61
N ILE A 204 12.15 18.20 15.64
CA ILE A 204 13.30 18.60 16.44
C ILE A 204 12.94 18.37 17.90
N VAL A 205 13.68 17.47 18.56
CA VAL A 205 13.54 17.26 20.00
C VAL A 205 14.38 18.32 20.71
N ALA A 206 13.81 18.96 21.73
CA ALA A 206 14.51 19.97 22.49
C ALA A 206 14.20 19.86 23.97
N GLY A 207 15.19 20.16 24.80
CA GLY A 207 15.11 20.20 26.25
C GLY A 207 15.31 21.62 26.78
N ARG A 208 14.47 22.05 27.72
CA ARG A 208 14.69 23.26 28.53
C ARG A 208 14.20 23.03 29.96
N ASP A 209 14.94 23.54 30.93
CA ASP A 209 14.57 23.49 32.35
C ASP A 209 14.28 22.05 32.85
N GLY A 210 15.00 21.05 32.31
CA GLY A 210 14.85 19.64 32.66
C GLY A 210 13.62 18.95 32.08
N LYS A 211 12.89 19.59 31.15
CA LYS A 211 11.76 19.00 30.43
C LYS A 211 12.00 19.02 28.92
N TYR A 212 11.48 18.02 28.25
CA TYR A 212 11.63 17.82 26.80
C TYR A 212 10.28 17.93 26.09
N GLY A 213 10.34 18.50 24.89
CA GLY A 213 9.25 18.61 23.95
C GLY A 213 9.76 18.43 22.52
N VAL A 214 8.84 18.45 21.56
CA VAL A 214 9.16 18.26 20.14
C VAL A 214 8.56 19.40 19.33
N PHE A 215 9.35 19.94 18.41
CA PHE A 215 8.92 20.89 17.40
C PHE A 215 8.79 20.21 16.05
N ASN A 216 7.87 20.68 15.21
CA ASN A 216 7.92 20.37 13.79
C ASN A 216 9.03 21.17 13.08
N TYR A 217 9.24 20.86 11.80
CA TYR A 217 10.27 21.51 10.97
C TYR A 217 10.13 23.03 10.83
N GLU A 218 8.90 23.54 11.01
CA GLU A 218 8.57 24.97 10.96
C GLU A 218 8.81 25.67 12.33
N GLY A 219 9.15 24.92 13.38
CA GLY A 219 9.39 25.44 14.74
C GLY A 219 8.15 25.50 15.63
N HIS A 220 7.01 24.92 15.20
CA HIS A 220 5.81 24.83 16.03
C HIS A 220 5.91 23.63 16.98
N THR A 221 5.55 23.82 18.24
CA THR A 221 5.48 22.73 19.22
C THR A 221 4.41 21.72 18.82
N ILE A 222 4.79 20.43 18.76
CA ILE A 222 3.88 19.30 18.52
C ILE A 222 3.77 18.38 19.74
N ILE A 223 4.82 18.31 20.58
CA ILE A 223 4.77 17.68 21.91
C ILE A 223 5.23 18.72 22.92
N ASP A 224 4.38 18.98 23.92
CA ASP A 224 4.64 19.97 24.96
C ASP A 224 5.82 19.57 25.87
N PHE A 225 6.47 20.59 26.44
CA PHE A 225 7.63 20.45 27.34
C PHE A 225 7.23 19.96 28.74
N GLU A 226 6.72 18.73 28.83
CA GLU A 226 6.28 18.13 30.10
C GLU A 226 6.95 16.79 30.43
N TYR A 227 7.67 16.20 29.49
CA TYR A 227 8.34 14.91 29.63
C TYR A 227 9.74 15.09 30.23
N ASP A 228 10.17 14.13 31.06
CA ASP A 228 11.50 14.15 31.67
C ASP A 228 12.60 13.95 30.63
N TYR A 229 12.30 13.16 29.59
CA TYR A 229 13.17 12.94 28.45
C TYR A 229 12.35 12.47 27.25
N ILE A 230 12.77 12.86 26.05
CA ILE A 230 12.20 12.35 24.79
C ILE A 230 13.37 11.96 23.90
N TYR A 231 13.27 10.80 23.25
CA TYR A 231 14.15 10.39 22.17
C TYR A 231 13.34 9.71 21.07
N SER A 232 13.88 9.66 19.86
CA SER A 232 13.23 9.07 18.70
C SER A 232 13.81 7.68 18.39
N ILE A 233 12.95 6.72 18.07
CA ILE A 233 13.32 5.43 17.46
C ILE A 233 12.83 5.47 16.01
N TYR A 234 13.71 5.12 15.07
CA TYR A 234 13.37 4.93 13.66
C TYR A 234 13.29 3.44 13.37
N ASP A 235 12.16 2.95 12.88
CA ASP A 235 11.92 1.53 12.60
C ASP A 235 12.30 1.11 11.16
N GLY A 236 12.80 2.06 10.35
CA GLY A 236 13.05 1.88 8.92
C GLY A 236 12.01 2.52 8.01
N TYR A 237 10.81 2.79 8.53
CA TYR A 237 9.70 3.41 7.79
C TYR A 237 9.22 4.71 8.45
N ASP A 238 9.12 4.74 9.78
CA ASP A 238 8.71 5.91 10.55
C ASP A 238 9.47 6.10 11.87
N ILE A 239 9.17 7.23 12.52
CA ILE A 239 9.74 7.67 13.77
C ILE A 239 8.69 7.72 14.86
N PHE A 240 9.00 7.05 15.96
CA PHE A 240 8.26 7.13 17.22
C PHE A 240 9.08 7.87 18.25
N TYR A 241 8.42 8.73 19.02
CA TYR A 241 9.01 9.37 20.19
C TYR A 241 8.72 8.53 21.42
N VAL A 242 9.78 8.08 22.08
CA VAL A 242 9.66 7.48 23.40
C VAL A 242 9.56 8.61 24.42
N LEU A 243 8.45 8.60 25.16
CA LEU A 243 8.07 9.62 26.12
C LEU A 243 8.39 9.15 27.53
N LYS A 244 9.44 9.68 28.16
CA LYS A 244 9.74 9.36 29.56
C LYS A 244 9.04 10.34 30.50
N LYS A 245 8.19 9.84 31.40
CA LYS A 245 7.50 10.64 32.42
C LYS A 245 7.40 9.86 33.72
N ASP A 246 7.86 10.45 34.82
CA ASP A 246 7.81 9.87 36.16
C ASP A 246 8.44 8.45 36.25
N GLY A 247 9.50 8.24 35.49
CA GLY A 247 10.23 6.95 35.42
C GLY A 247 9.59 5.89 34.53
N LYS A 248 8.45 6.18 33.89
CA LYS A 248 7.76 5.29 32.96
C LYS A 248 7.91 5.77 31.51
N PHE A 249 7.74 4.85 30.58
CA PHE A 249 7.86 5.09 29.15
C PHE A 249 6.51 4.98 28.46
N GLY A 250 6.27 5.93 27.55
CA GLY A 250 5.14 5.95 26.62
C GLY A 250 5.65 6.13 25.19
N LEU A 251 4.75 6.15 24.23
CA LEU A 251 5.05 6.37 22.82
C LEU A 251 4.16 7.45 22.23
N ALA A 252 4.74 8.32 21.41
CA ALA A 252 4.01 9.16 20.48
C ALA A 252 4.45 8.88 19.05
N ASN A 253 3.53 9.01 18.11
CA ASN A 253 3.89 8.99 16.69
C ASN A 253 4.57 10.30 16.28
N ARG A 254 5.04 10.37 15.04
CA ARG A 254 5.70 11.55 14.47
C ARG A 254 4.86 12.84 14.50
N GLN A 255 3.53 12.74 14.55
CA GLN A 255 2.65 13.91 14.67
C GLN A 255 2.51 14.42 16.11
N GLY A 256 3.12 13.74 17.08
CA GLY A 256 3.01 14.06 18.50
C GLY A 256 1.77 13.48 19.16
N VAL A 257 1.01 12.61 18.48
CA VAL A 257 -0.12 11.91 19.07
C VAL A 257 0.41 10.81 19.97
N VAL A 258 0.08 10.86 21.26
CA VAL A 258 0.44 9.83 22.23
C VAL A 258 -0.36 8.56 21.93
N VAL A 259 0.32 7.55 21.38
CA VAL A 259 -0.27 6.24 21.02
C VAL A 259 -0.16 5.24 22.16
N MET A 260 0.75 5.46 23.11
CA MET A 260 0.85 4.75 24.37
C MET A 260 1.18 5.75 25.47
N GLN A 261 0.33 5.83 26.50
CA GLN A 261 0.61 6.69 27.66
C GLN A 261 1.88 6.20 28.40
N PRO A 262 2.58 7.05 29.18
CA PRO A 262 3.73 6.63 29.97
C PRO A 262 3.35 5.62 31.08
N ILE A 263 3.24 4.35 30.72
CA ILE A 263 2.80 3.26 31.59
C ILE A 263 3.86 2.16 31.75
N LEU A 264 4.75 2.04 30.78
CA LEU A 264 5.73 0.95 30.69
C LEU A 264 6.88 1.18 31.67
N GLU A 265 7.25 0.14 32.42
CA GLU A 265 8.33 0.22 33.43
C GLU A 265 9.73 0.06 32.84
N TYR A 266 9.82 -0.56 31.66
CA TYR A 266 11.07 -0.88 30.96
C TYR A 266 11.22 -0.02 29.72
N GLU A 267 12.46 0.26 29.34
CA GLU A 267 12.76 1.10 28.18
C GLU A 267 12.49 0.33 26.88
N PRO A 268 11.67 0.86 25.94
CA PRO A 268 11.47 0.28 24.62
C PRO A 268 12.80 0.13 23.86
N GLN A 269 13.07 -1.07 23.34
CA GLN A 269 14.22 -1.35 22.48
C GLN A 269 13.85 -1.17 21.01
N ASN A 270 12.81 -1.90 20.57
CA ASN A 270 12.29 -1.87 19.21
C ASN A 270 10.76 -1.77 19.25
N ILE A 271 10.18 -1.09 18.28
CA ILE A 271 8.73 -0.84 18.17
C ILE A 271 8.26 -1.40 16.83
N TYR A 272 7.17 -2.16 16.85
CA TYR A 272 6.52 -2.72 15.65
C TYR A 272 5.08 -2.20 15.61
N PRO A 273 4.84 -1.03 15.01
CA PRO A 273 3.54 -0.35 15.05
C PRO A 273 2.42 -1.15 14.37
N ASP A 274 2.75 -1.90 13.32
CA ASP A 274 1.78 -2.70 12.57
C ASP A 274 1.19 -3.82 13.43
N ASN A 275 2.03 -4.42 14.27
CA ASN A 275 1.62 -5.44 15.23
C ASN A 275 1.21 -4.83 16.60
N ARG A 276 1.40 -3.51 16.79
CA ARG A 276 1.29 -2.81 18.08
C ARG A 276 2.16 -3.45 19.19
N LEU A 277 3.36 -3.90 18.84
CA LEU A 277 4.26 -4.59 19.77
C LEU A 277 5.53 -3.79 20.08
N ILE A 278 6.07 -3.98 21.28
CA ILE A 278 7.29 -3.36 21.76
C ILE A 278 8.17 -4.46 22.36
N ILE A 279 9.42 -4.55 21.91
CA ILE A 279 10.44 -5.37 22.57
C ILE A 279 11.00 -4.57 23.75
N ILE A 280 11.00 -5.19 24.92
CA ILE A 280 11.48 -4.62 26.17
C ILE A 280 12.61 -5.47 26.75
N GLU A 281 13.50 -4.85 27.51
CA GLU A 281 14.61 -5.55 28.16
C GLU A 281 14.78 -5.17 29.63
N LYS A 282 15.41 -6.09 30.38
CA LYS A 282 15.88 -5.88 31.75
C LYS A 282 17.21 -6.58 31.98
N GLU A 283 17.94 -6.20 33.02
CA GLU A 283 19.16 -6.89 33.45
C GLU A 283 18.88 -8.37 33.79
N ASN A 284 19.75 -9.26 33.30
CA ASN A 284 19.66 -10.69 33.58
C ASN A 284 20.19 -11.01 34.98
N THR A 285 19.31 -11.56 35.84
CA THR A 285 19.65 -11.97 37.21
C THR A 285 19.83 -13.48 37.38
N ARG A 286 19.83 -14.25 36.28
CA ARG A 286 19.99 -15.72 36.29
C ARG A 286 21.47 -16.10 36.43
N GLU A 287 21.75 -17.41 36.56
CA GLU A 287 23.12 -17.93 36.68
C GLU A 287 23.97 -17.66 35.42
N ASP A 288 23.33 -17.50 34.25
CA ASP A 288 23.97 -17.26 32.96
C ASP A 288 24.22 -15.78 32.64
N LYS A 289 24.09 -14.89 33.62
CA LYS A 289 24.25 -13.43 33.44
C LYS A 289 25.62 -12.98 32.93
N ASP A 290 26.67 -13.76 33.23
CA ASP A 290 28.03 -13.46 32.77
C ASP A 290 28.19 -13.75 31.26
N GLU A 291 27.28 -14.55 30.68
CA GLU A 291 27.19 -14.83 29.25
C GLU A 291 26.13 -13.95 28.55
N TYR A 292 24.99 -13.72 29.21
CA TYR A 292 23.87 -12.94 28.68
C TYR A 292 23.47 -11.85 29.67
N ALA A 293 23.79 -10.59 29.38
CA ALA A 293 23.57 -9.49 30.32
C ALA A 293 22.10 -9.07 30.48
N SER A 294 21.24 -9.37 29.50
CA SER A 294 19.85 -8.91 29.43
C SER A 294 18.86 -10.06 29.23
N LEU A 295 17.62 -9.84 29.68
CA LEU A 295 16.45 -10.65 29.35
C LEU A 295 15.42 -9.80 28.62
N TYR A 296 14.84 -10.38 27.58
CA TYR A 296 13.91 -9.74 26.64
C TYR A 296 12.50 -10.31 26.79
N GLY A 297 11.51 -9.45 26.57
CA GLY A 297 10.09 -9.78 26.48
C GLY A 297 9.41 -8.88 25.44
N VAL A 298 8.11 -9.12 25.23
CA VAL A 298 7.30 -8.37 24.26
C VAL A 298 6.01 -7.94 24.94
N VAL A 299 5.66 -6.67 24.78
CA VAL A 299 4.39 -6.09 25.26
C VAL A 299 3.65 -5.46 24.10
N ASP A 300 2.34 -5.32 24.24
CA ASP A 300 1.56 -4.50 23.33
C ASP A 300 1.57 -3.00 23.73
N PHE A 301 0.97 -2.14 22.91
CA PHE A 301 0.87 -0.69 23.16
C PHE A 301 -0.10 -0.33 24.29
N ASP A 302 -0.86 -1.30 24.81
CA ASP A 302 -1.72 -1.13 25.98
C ASP A 302 -0.99 -1.57 27.28
N GLY A 303 0.25 -2.06 27.13
CA GLY A 303 1.13 -2.50 28.21
C GLY A 303 0.90 -3.95 28.64
N ASN A 304 0.11 -4.72 27.90
CA ASN A 304 -0.11 -6.13 28.18
C ASN A 304 1.11 -6.95 27.75
N GLU A 305 1.48 -7.93 28.56
CA GLU A 305 2.56 -8.86 28.25
C GLU A 305 2.11 -9.87 27.19
N ILE A 306 2.82 -9.90 26.06
CA ILE A 306 2.66 -10.89 24.99
C ILE A 306 3.67 -12.03 25.15
N LEU A 307 4.93 -11.68 25.40
CA LEU A 307 5.98 -12.63 25.75
C LEU A 307 6.64 -12.21 27.08
N PRO A 308 6.79 -13.14 28.04
CA PRO A 308 7.45 -12.85 29.30
C PRO A 308 8.91 -12.47 29.11
N MET A 309 9.43 -11.58 29.98
CA MET A 309 10.85 -11.21 30.03
C MET A 309 11.73 -12.32 30.62
N GLU A 310 11.84 -13.43 29.89
CA GLU A 310 12.66 -14.61 30.23
C GLU A 310 13.59 -15.06 29.09
N HIS A 311 13.56 -14.37 27.94
CA HIS A 311 14.32 -14.74 26.76
C HIS A 311 15.71 -14.09 26.80
N ILE A 312 16.79 -14.81 26.48
CA ILE A 312 18.14 -14.22 26.35
C ILE A 312 18.30 -13.38 25.09
N TRP A 313 17.40 -13.58 24.12
CA TRP A 313 17.43 -12.93 22.83
C TRP A 313 16.06 -13.05 22.16
N ILE A 314 15.59 -11.96 21.58
CA ILE A 314 14.43 -11.89 20.69
C ILE A 314 14.89 -11.16 19.42
N ALA A 315 14.56 -11.70 18.25
CA ALA A 315 14.83 -11.07 16.96
C ALA A 315 13.83 -9.96 16.67
N ASP A 316 14.10 -9.18 15.62
CA ASP A 316 13.06 -8.32 15.06
C ASP A 316 11.82 -9.13 14.64
N ILE A 317 10.63 -8.58 14.86
CA ILE A 317 9.37 -9.20 14.43
C ILE A 317 9.28 -9.08 12.92
N SER A 318 9.19 -10.23 12.23
CA SER A 318 9.09 -10.26 10.78
C SER A 318 7.97 -11.20 10.34
N GLU A 319 7.16 -10.76 9.37
CA GLU A 319 6.01 -11.50 8.81
C GLU A 319 5.05 -12.05 9.88
N GLY A 320 4.83 -11.27 10.94
CA GLY A 320 3.95 -11.65 12.05
C GLY A 320 4.51 -12.79 12.91
N ARG A 321 5.82 -12.99 12.95
CA ARG A 321 6.51 -14.01 13.73
C ARG A 321 7.64 -13.44 14.59
N ILE A 322 7.86 -14.08 15.72
CA ILE A 322 8.88 -13.67 16.70
C ILE A 322 9.86 -14.83 16.89
N ALA A 323 11.07 -14.70 16.36
CA ALA A 323 12.16 -15.63 16.65
C ALA A 323 12.76 -15.29 18.02
N ALA A 324 12.90 -16.27 18.90
CA ALA A 324 13.34 -16.04 20.27
C ALA A 324 14.22 -17.18 20.78
N ARG A 325 15.03 -16.89 21.80
CA ARG A 325 15.85 -17.88 22.52
C ARG A 325 15.64 -17.74 24.03
N LYS A 326 15.27 -18.84 24.68
CA LYS A 326 15.14 -18.94 26.14
C LYS A 326 16.51 -19.20 26.79
N ALA A 327 17.38 -19.93 26.10
CA ALA A 327 18.76 -20.23 26.47
C ALA A 327 19.61 -20.47 25.21
N TYR A 328 20.92 -20.71 25.39
CA TYR A 328 21.85 -20.88 24.27
C TYR A 328 21.45 -21.96 23.26
N ASP A 329 20.86 -23.06 23.70
CA ASP A 329 20.43 -24.18 22.86
C ASP A 329 18.89 -24.33 22.81
N LYS A 330 18.17 -23.27 23.19
CA LYS A 330 16.71 -23.24 23.29
C LYS A 330 16.11 -22.08 22.50
N GLY A 331 16.25 -22.15 21.18
CA GLY A 331 15.70 -21.24 20.19
C GLY A 331 14.45 -21.80 19.52
N GLY A 332 13.50 -20.93 19.22
CA GLY A 332 12.22 -21.28 18.62
C GLY A 332 11.48 -20.04 18.12
N TYR A 333 10.20 -20.22 17.83
CA TYR A 333 9.37 -19.21 17.19
C TYR A 333 8.02 -19.08 17.87
N TYR A 334 7.54 -17.85 17.96
CA TYR A 334 6.17 -17.50 18.35
C TYR A 334 5.45 -16.82 17.20
N ASP A 335 4.11 -16.83 17.24
CA ASP A 335 3.33 -15.80 16.55
C ASP A 335 3.31 -14.48 17.35
N VAL A 336 2.74 -13.42 16.77
CA VAL A 336 2.61 -12.10 17.41
C VAL A 336 1.62 -12.07 18.57
N PHE A 337 0.88 -13.14 18.81
CA PHE A 337 -0.02 -13.28 19.96
C PHE A 337 0.63 -14.04 21.13
N GLY A 338 1.88 -14.49 20.96
CA GLY A 338 2.64 -15.20 21.97
C GLY A 338 2.44 -16.72 21.96
N ASN A 339 1.79 -17.29 20.94
CA ASN A 339 1.64 -18.75 20.82
C ASN A 339 2.95 -19.37 20.30
N GLU A 340 3.40 -20.45 20.95
CA GLU A 340 4.58 -21.21 20.50
C GLU A 340 4.29 -21.95 19.19
N LEU A 341 5.13 -21.74 18.17
CA LEU A 341 5.04 -22.41 16.88
C LEU A 341 6.02 -23.58 16.74
N THR A 342 7.08 -23.63 17.57
CA THR A 342 8.09 -24.70 17.56
C THR A 342 8.47 -25.14 18.97
N SER A 343 9.09 -26.32 19.11
CA SER A 343 9.42 -26.93 20.41
C SER A 343 10.64 -26.32 21.14
N PHE A 344 11.16 -25.18 20.69
CA PHE A 344 12.33 -24.51 21.27
C PHE A 344 13.59 -25.40 21.38
N ASP A 345 13.85 -26.25 20.37
CA ASP A 345 15.00 -27.17 20.34
C ASP A 345 16.12 -26.75 19.38
N TYR A 346 16.03 -25.55 18.80
CA TYR A 346 17.06 -25.02 17.92
C TYR A 346 18.15 -24.29 18.71
N ARG A 347 19.38 -24.31 18.21
CA ARG A 347 20.49 -23.52 18.77
C ARG A 347 20.57 -22.13 18.15
N MET A 348 20.22 -22.00 16.88
CA MET A 348 20.15 -20.73 16.15
C MET A 348 18.85 -20.64 15.38
N VAL A 349 18.22 -19.47 15.40
CA VAL A 349 16.95 -19.14 14.72
C VAL A 349 17.08 -17.74 14.14
N PHE A 350 16.40 -17.48 13.01
CA PHE A 350 16.51 -16.23 12.24
C PHE A 350 15.11 -15.69 11.92
N GLY A 351 15.02 -14.41 11.58
CA GLY A 351 13.74 -13.82 11.14
C GLY A 351 13.19 -14.53 9.90
N PHE A 352 11.87 -14.46 9.73
CA PHE A 352 11.19 -14.85 8.51
C PHE A 352 11.40 -13.81 7.41
N ASN A 353 11.65 -14.31 6.19
CA ASN A 353 11.65 -13.55 4.96
C ASN A 353 11.03 -14.41 3.84
N GLU A 354 10.09 -13.83 3.09
CA GLU A 354 9.30 -14.46 2.04
C GLU A 354 8.58 -15.75 2.46
N GLY A 355 8.11 -15.79 3.70
CA GLY A 355 7.38 -16.90 4.31
C GLY A 355 8.26 -18.00 4.89
N LEU A 356 9.59 -17.85 4.86
CA LEU A 356 10.56 -18.86 5.29
C LEU A 356 11.61 -18.33 6.27
N ALA A 357 12.09 -19.17 7.18
CA ALA A 357 13.19 -18.84 8.09
C ALA A 357 14.18 -20.02 8.22
N PHE A 358 15.45 -19.71 8.49
CA PHE A 358 16.45 -20.73 8.82
C PHE A 358 16.45 -21.05 10.32
N ALA A 359 16.58 -22.33 10.67
CA ALA A 359 16.68 -22.79 12.05
C ALA A 359 17.71 -23.92 12.15
N SER A 360 18.69 -23.78 13.04
CA SER A 360 19.82 -24.72 13.11
C SER A 360 19.91 -25.39 14.47
N SER A 361 20.08 -26.71 14.47
CA SER A 361 20.34 -27.54 15.64
C SER A 361 21.68 -28.28 15.51
N CYS A 362 22.26 -28.64 16.65
CA CYS A 362 23.50 -29.42 16.69
C CYS A 362 23.16 -30.82 17.20
N ASN A 363 23.47 -31.82 16.37
CA ASN A 363 23.27 -33.22 16.70
C ASN A 363 24.27 -33.68 17.77
N THR A 364 23.97 -34.79 18.45
CA THR A 364 24.82 -35.34 19.52
C THR A 364 26.22 -35.75 19.05
N ASP A 365 26.41 -35.98 17.76
CA ASP A 365 27.71 -36.31 17.14
C ASP A 365 28.54 -35.08 16.74
N GLY A 366 28.03 -33.87 17.02
CA GLY A 366 28.66 -32.60 16.65
C GLY A 366 28.37 -32.13 15.23
N SER A 367 27.62 -32.90 14.43
CA SER A 367 27.12 -32.45 13.13
C SER A 367 26.02 -31.40 13.30
N TRP A 368 25.87 -30.54 12.30
CA TRP A 368 24.81 -29.53 12.27
C TRP A 368 23.67 -29.99 11.38
N LYS A 369 22.45 -29.64 11.78
CA LYS A 369 21.23 -29.76 10.99
C LYS A 369 20.68 -28.35 10.77
N HIS A 370 20.40 -28.00 9.52
CA HIS A 370 19.87 -26.70 9.13
C HIS A 370 18.51 -26.89 8.48
N ASP A 371 17.45 -26.59 9.22
CA ASP A 371 16.08 -26.64 8.76
C ASP A 371 15.69 -25.28 8.15
N VAL A 372 14.89 -25.33 7.08
CA VAL A 372 14.12 -24.19 6.59
C VAL A 372 12.68 -24.41 7.01
N ILE A 373 12.12 -23.45 7.73
CA ILE A 373 10.77 -23.53 8.30
C ILE A 373 9.83 -22.53 7.65
N ASN A 374 8.54 -22.85 7.61
CA ASN A 374 7.48 -21.94 7.14
C ASN A 374 6.86 -21.14 8.30
N LEU A 375 5.97 -20.20 7.98
CA LEU A 375 5.23 -19.38 8.96
C LEU A 375 4.37 -20.18 9.95
N LYS A 376 4.13 -21.48 9.73
CA LYS A 376 3.43 -22.35 10.69
C LYS A 376 4.39 -23.03 11.68
N GLY A 377 5.70 -22.80 11.55
CA GLY A 377 6.74 -23.48 12.32
C GLY A 377 7.10 -24.87 11.79
N GLU A 378 6.61 -25.25 10.61
CA GLU A 378 6.84 -26.57 10.02
C GLU A 378 8.13 -26.57 9.19
N VAL A 379 8.93 -27.64 9.30
CA VAL A 379 10.12 -27.83 8.46
C VAL A 379 9.69 -28.16 7.04
N VAL A 380 10.07 -27.30 6.09
CA VAL A 380 9.78 -27.47 4.65
C VAL A 380 10.87 -28.33 4.00
N PHE A 381 12.14 -27.98 4.19
CA PHE A 381 13.30 -28.73 3.71
C PHE A 381 14.55 -28.47 4.57
N ASN A 382 15.63 -29.18 4.27
CA ASN A 382 16.91 -29.07 4.98
C ASN A 382 18.00 -28.61 4.00
N VAL A 383 18.99 -27.88 4.50
CA VAL A 383 20.18 -27.46 3.72
C VAL A 383 21.47 -28.01 4.33
N GLU A 384 22.48 -28.24 3.48
CA GLU A 384 23.75 -28.83 3.91
C GLU A 384 24.61 -27.86 4.74
N ASN A 385 24.48 -26.56 4.49
CA ASN A 385 25.21 -25.50 5.18
C ASN A 385 24.28 -24.35 5.56
N TYR A 386 24.63 -23.67 6.64
CA TYR A 386 23.90 -22.53 7.18
C TYR A 386 24.07 -21.27 6.31
N SER A 387 22.95 -20.65 5.94
CA SER A 387 22.91 -19.33 5.28
C SER A 387 23.24 -18.21 6.26
N LEU A 388 24.00 -17.19 5.85
CA LEU A 388 24.22 -15.99 6.67
C LEU A 388 23.08 -14.94 6.56
N GLY A 389 21.93 -15.30 5.96
CA GLY A 389 20.78 -14.40 5.75
C GLY A 389 19.45 -15.14 5.55
N GLY A 390 18.42 -14.42 5.08
CA GLY A 390 17.09 -14.95 4.77
C GLY A 390 16.85 -15.17 3.26
N PHE A 391 15.61 -15.44 2.88
CA PHE A 391 15.19 -15.45 1.47
C PHE A 391 14.84 -14.03 1.02
N TYR A 392 15.39 -13.61 -0.11
CA TYR A 392 15.08 -12.32 -0.72
C TYR A 392 15.12 -12.45 -2.24
N GLY A 393 14.11 -11.92 -2.91
CA GLY A 393 13.91 -12.14 -4.34
C GLY A 393 13.81 -13.63 -4.68
N GLY A 394 13.12 -14.42 -3.87
CA GLY A 394 12.93 -15.85 -4.10
C GLY A 394 14.16 -16.73 -3.88
N ILE A 395 15.29 -16.17 -3.42
CA ILE A 395 16.56 -16.89 -3.28
C ILE A 395 17.23 -16.66 -1.91
N ALA A 396 18.07 -17.61 -1.50
CA ALA A 396 18.89 -17.51 -0.29
C ALA A 396 20.33 -17.99 -0.53
N CYS A 397 21.29 -17.25 0.02
CA CYS A 397 22.71 -17.59 -0.05
C CYS A 397 23.10 -18.53 1.10
N ILE A 398 23.26 -19.83 0.84
CA ILE A 398 23.50 -20.85 1.88
C ILE A 398 24.99 -21.06 2.21
N ASN A 399 25.90 -20.48 1.42
CA ASN A 399 27.30 -20.28 1.75
C ASN A 399 27.92 -19.24 0.78
N LEU A 400 29.20 -18.89 0.96
CA LEU A 400 29.92 -17.91 0.12
C LEU A 400 30.02 -18.26 -1.37
N THR A 401 29.60 -19.46 -1.77
CA THR A 401 29.66 -19.95 -3.15
C THR A 401 28.33 -20.47 -3.67
N LYS A 402 27.24 -20.50 -2.88
CA LYS A 402 26.03 -21.26 -3.24
C LYS A 402 24.75 -20.53 -2.90
N ILE A 403 23.86 -20.43 -3.88
CA ILE A 403 22.52 -19.84 -3.77
C ILE A 403 21.47 -20.88 -4.11
N ILE A 404 20.38 -20.89 -3.35
CA ILE A 404 19.20 -21.75 -3.58
C ILE A 404 17.94 -20.89 -3.77
N ASP A 405 16.90 -21.47 -4.37
CA ASP A 405 15.54 -20.90 -4.36
C ASP A 405 14.74 -21.33 -3.10
N LYS A 406 13.51 -20.81 -2.98
CA LYS A 406 12.54 -21.15 -1.91
C LYS A 406 12.13 -22.63 -1.84
N ASN A 407 12.48 -23.44 -2.83
CA ASN A 407 12.24 -24.88 -2.84
C ASN A 407 13.52 -25.70 -2.52
N GLY A 408 14.63 -25.02 -2.23
CA GLY A 408 15.92 -25.65 -1.94
C GLY A 408 16.71 -26.06 -3.18
N LYS A 409 16.29 -25.67 -4.39
CA LYS A 409 17.01 -25.96 -5.62
C LYS A 409 18.18 -24.99 -5.77
N THR A 410 19.37 -25.50 -6.06
CA THR A 410 20.55 -24.67 -6.35
C THR A 410 20.35 -23.85 -7.62
N ILE A 411 20.49 -22.53 -7.49
CA ILE A 411 20.44 -21.55 -8.59
C ILE A 411 21.85 -21.13 -9.03
N LEU A 412 22.77 -20.97 -8.07
CA LEU A 412 24.16 -20.64 -8.33
C LEU A 412 25.08 -21.56 -7.52
N ASP A 413 26.13 -22.07 -8.16
CA ASP A 413 27.22 -22.81 -7.51
C ASP A 413 28.59 -22.34 -8.06
N LEU A 414 29.39 -21.74 -7.17
CA LEU A 414 30.70 -21.17 -7.44
C LEU A 414 31.84 -21.98 -6.81
N GLU A 415 31.59 -23.16 -6.23
CA GLU A 415 32.61 -23.90 -5.45
C GLU A 415 33.92 -24.14 -6.23
N ASP A 416 33.81 -24.47 -7.52
CA ASP A 416 34.96 -24.73 -8.41
C ASP A 416 35.47 -23.50 -9.17
N SER A 417 34.86 -22.32 -8.97
CA SER A 417 35.16 -21.12 -9.75
C SER A 417 36.40 -20.34 -9.25
N GLY A 418 36.80 -20.56 -8.00
CA GLY A 418 37.82 -19.77 -7.32
C GLY A 418 37.38 -18.37 -6.89
N ILE A 419 36.12 -17.98 -7.17
CA ILE A 419 35.52 -16.73 -6.70
C ILE A 419 34.46 -17.00 -5.62
N LYS A 420 34.22 -15.99 -4.77
CA LYS A 420 33.25 -16.04 -3.66
C LYS A 420 32.38 -14.79 -3.68
N ILE A 421 31.14 -14.93 -3.24
CA ILE A 421 30.21 -13.82 -3.02
C ILE A 421 30.73 -12.97 -1.85
N VAL A 422 30.68 -11.65 -1.99
CA VAL A 422 31.14 -10.66 -1.01
C VAL A 422 30.00 -9.73 -0.65
N GLY A 423 29.65 -9.64 0.62
CA GLY A 423 28.73 -8.61 1.10
C GLY A 423 28.05 -9.00 2.41
N ASP A 424 27.48 -7.98 3.06
CA ASP A 424 26.41 -8.18 4.03
C ASP A 424 25.20 -8.76 3.27
N TYR A 425 24.65 -9.88 3.75
CA TYR A 425 23.55 -10.64 3.14
C TYR A 425 22.18 -9.94 3.27
N ARG A 426 22.21 -8.61 3.37
CA ARG A 426 21.04 -7.73 3.46
C ARG A 426 20.68 -7.23 2.06
N TRP A 427 19.43 -6.79 1.92
CA TRP A 427 18.73 -6.35 0.70
C TRP A 427 19.60 -5.69 -0.38
N ASP A 428 20.58 -4.88 0.01
CA ASP A 428 21.44 -4.09 -0.88
C ASP A 428 22.16 -4.89 -2.00
N ASN A 429 22.35 -6.20 -1.82
CA ASN A 429 23.05 -7.08 -2.79
C ASN A 429 22.13 -8.05 -3.56
N LEU A 430 20.82 -8.08 -3.30
CA LEU A 430 19.89 -9.05 -3.92
C LEU A 430 18.98 -8.42 -4.98
N ASP A 431 19.06 -7.10 -5.10
CA ASP A 431 18.40 -6.25 -6.05
C ASP A 431 18.62 -6.75 -7.50
N ALA A 432 17.62 -7.44 -8.02
CA ALA A 432 17.59 -8.00 -9.37
C ALA A 432 18.74 -8.95 -9.73
N GLY A 433 19.27 -9.66 -8.73
CA GLY A 433 20.20 -10.78 -8.93
C GLY A 433 21.66 -10.36 -9.12
N TYR A 434 22.05 -9.13 -8.78
CA TYR A 434 23.43 -8.63 -8.94
C TYR A 434 24.28 -8.84 -7.68
N PHE A 435 25.28 -9.74 -7.76
CA PHE A 435 26.16 -10.07 -6.64
C PHE A 435 27.57 -9.52 -6.82
N ARG A 436 28.10 -8.89 -5.77
CA ARG A 436 29.54 -8.61 -5.67
C ARG A 436 30.30 -9.90 -5.38
N VAL A 437 31.39 -10.13 -6.10
CA VAL A 437 32.25 -11.31 -5.98
C VAL A 437 33.72 -10.95 -5.84
N THR A 438 34.54 -11.86 -5.29
CA THR A 438 36.00 -11.71 -5.15
C THR A 438 36.74 -13.01 -5.35
N ASP A 439 37.98 -12.91 -5.84
CA ASP A 439 38.99 -13.99 -5.83
C ASP A 439 39.90 -13.94 -4.59
N GLY A 440 39.69 -12.97 -3.70
CA GLY A 440 40.51 -12.69 -2.51
C GLY A 440 41.44 -11.50 -2.66
N GLU A 441 41.72 -11.03 -3.88
CA GLU A 441 42.56 -9.84 -4.16
C GLU A 441 41.78 -8.75 -4.90
N ASN A 442 40.93 -9.14 -5.85
CA ASN A 442 40.14 -8.27 -6.71
C ASN A 442 38.65 -8.54 -6.53
N TYR A 443 37.83 -7.60 -7.01
CA TYR A 443 36.38 -7.61 -6.94
C TYR A 443 35.77 -7.49 -8.35
N GLY A 444 34.59 -8.06 -8.50
CA GLY A 444 33.73 -7.95 -9.69
C GLY A 444 32.26 -8.01 -9.31
N ILE A 445 31.37 -7.95 -10.31
CA ILE A 445 29.92 -8.09 -10.19
C ILE A 445 29.43 -9.17 -11.16
N ILE A 446 28.61 -10.10 -10.67
CA ILE A 446 27.89 -11.07 -11.49
C ILE A 446 26.38 -10.83 -11.40
N LYS A 447 25.63 -11.26 -12.40
CA LYS A 447 24.16 -11.27 -12.40
C LYS A 447 23.66 -12.71 -12.48
N VAL A 448 22.74 -13.09 -11.61
CA VAL A 448 22.10 -14.40 -11.58
C VAL A 448 20.66 -14.23 -12.07
N ASP A 449 20.23 -15.10 -12.98
CA ASP A 449 18.82 -15.15 -13.38
C ASP A 449 17.98 -15.68 -12.22
N LEU A 450 16.97 -14.90 -11.86
CA LEU A 450 16.09 -15.22 -10.73
C LEU A 450 14.89 -16.03 -11.23
N PRO A 451 14.30 -16.90 -10.41
CA PRO A 451 13.13 -17.69 -10.80
C PRO A 451 11.99 -16.79 -11.31
N GLU A 452 11.42 -17.11 -12.48
CA GLU A 452 10.41 -16.29 -13.20
C GLU A 452 9.07 -16.07 -12.45
N ASP A 453 8.88 -16.67 -11.28
CA ASP A 453 7.60 -16.68 -10.56
C ASP A 453 7.42 -15.56 -9.51
N GLU A 454 8.45 -14.76 -9.21
CA GLU A 454 8.28 -13.51 -8.45
C GLU A 454 9.12 -12.38 -9.07
N PRO A 455 8.51 -11.29 -9.55
CA PRO A 455 9.23 -10.25 -10.26
C PRO A 455 10.17 -9.50 -9.31
N ILE A 456 11.47 -9.58 -9.55
CA ILE A 456 12.49 -8.83 -8.81
C ILE A 456 12.93 -7.65 -9.65
N TRP A 457 12.17 -6.55 -9.64
CA TRP A 457 12.60 -5.25 -10.15
C TRP A 457 11.83 -4.12 -9.49
N ASP A 458 12.54 -3.18 -8.84
CA ASP A 458 12.14 -1.80 -8.53
C ASP A 458 10.71 -1.57 -7.96
N TYR A 459 10.20 -2.50 -7.16
CA TYR A 459 8.95 -2.27 -6.42
C TYR A 459 9.29 -1.68 -5.05
N GLU A 460 8.69 -0.53 -4.70
CA GLU A 460 8.38 -0.25 -3.30
C GLU A 460 7.44 -1.38 -2.85
N TYR A 461 8.01 -2.44 -2.31
CA TYR A 461 7.27 -3.46 -1.58
C TYR A 461 6.63 -2.74 -0.39
N ILE A 462 5.32 -2.59 -0.41
CA ILE A 462 4.58 -2.30 0.80
C ILE A 462 3.83 -3.56 1.17
N ASP A 463 4.42 -4.31 2.10
CA ASP A 463 3.78 -5.45 2.75
C ASP A 463 2.73 -4.92 3.73
N TYR A 464 1.46 -4.97 3.32
CA TYR A 464 0.33 -4.68 4.18
C TYR A 464 -0.42 -5.98 4.41
N GLY A 465 -0.06 -6.69 5.47
CA GLY A 465 -0.66 -7.96 5.91
C GLY A 465 -2.02 -8.27 5.27
N ASN A 466 -2.01 -9.32 4.44
CA ASN A 466 -3.09 -9.94 3.66
C ASN A 466 -3.46 -9.37 2.27
N VAL A 467 -2.90 -8.23 1.79
CA VAL A 467 -3.14 -7.76 0.40
C VAL A 467 -1.85 -7.25 -0.27
N LYS A 468 -1.47 -7.79 -1.44
CA LYS A 468 -0.37 -7.29 -2.28
C LYS A 468 -0.92 -6.37 -3.38
N TYR A 469 -0.31 -5.20 -3.60
CA TYR A 469 -0.55 -4.34 -4.77
C TYR A 469 0.69 -4.31 -5.67
N LEU A 470 0.48 -4.38 -6.98
CA LEU A 470 1.52 -4.25 -8.02
C LEU A 470 1.09 -3.16 -9.02
N GLU A 471 1.80 -2.04 -9.08
CA GLU A 471 1.69 -1.09 -10.20
C GLU A 471 2.90 -1.25 -11.14
N LYS A 472 2.64 -1.56 -12.43
CA LYS A 472 3.66 -1.45 -13.49
C LYS A 472 3.35 -0.24 -14.36
N TRP A 473 4.23 0.77 -14.32
CA TRP A 473 4.17 1.93 -15.22
C TRP A 473 4.72 1.60 -16.61
N GLN A 474 4.00 0.77 -17.37
CA GLN A 474 3.99 0.79 -18.83
C GLN A 474 2.65 0.16 -19.29
N ASN A 475 1.73 1.03 -19.74
CA ASN A 475 0.41 0.74 -20.35
C ASN A 475 -0.86 0.75 -19.46
N GLY A 476 -0.81 1.13 -18.17
CA GLY A 476 -2.00 1.59 -17.43
C GLY A 476 -2.98 0.50 -16.95
N TYR A 477 -2.48 -0.50 -16.21
CA TYR A 477 -3.32 -1.53 -15.57
C TYR A 477 -3.08 -1.59 -14.06
N SER A 478 -4.13 -1.89 -13.30
CA SER A 478 -4.11 -2.05 -11.83
C SER A 478 -4.82 -3.34 -11.43
N PHE A 479 -4.20 -4.12 -10.55
CA PHE A 479 -4.75 -5.36 -9.97
C PHE A 479 -4.38 -5.47 -8.49
N THR A 480 -5.20 -6.22 -7.76
CA THR A 480 -5.11 -6.51 -6.33
C THR A 480 -4.87 -8.00 -6.12
N LEU A 481 -3.99 -8.35 -5.17
CA LEU A 481 -3.75 -9.73 -4.76
C LEU A 481 -4.26 -9.91 -3.32
N GLU A 482 -5.28 -10.74 -3.13
CA GLU A 482 -5.84 -11.07 -1.82
C GLU A 482 -5.78 -12.60 -1.66
N ASN A 483 -5.13 -13.10 -0.61
CA ASN A 483 -4.95 -14.54 -0.33
C ASN A 483 -4.32 -15.40 -1.46
N GLY A 484 -3.61 -14.78 -2.41
CA GLY A 484 -3.00 -15.48 -3.55
C GLY A 484 -3.87 -15.53 -4.81
N GLU A 485 -5.06 -14.93 -4.79
CA GLU A 485 -5.92 -14.74 -5.97
C GLU A 485 -5.77 -13.32 -6.54
N VAL A 486 -5.68 -13.22 -7.88
CA VAL A 486 -5.56 -11.94 -8.60
C VAL A 486 -6.96 -11.42 -8.92
N LYS A 487 -7.35 -10.30 -8.32
CA LYS A 487 -8.56 -9.52 -8.68
C LYS A 487 -8.15 -8.33 -9.52
N TYR A 488 -8.84 -8.09 -10.63
CA TYR A 488 -8.52 -7.03 -11.58
C TYR A 488 -9.46 -5.83 -11.40
N ILE A 489 -8.96 -4.60 -11.63
CA ILE A 489 -9.77 -3.38 -11.54
C ILE A 489 -10.01 -2.80 -12.95
N ASP A 490 -11.27 -2.67 -13.35
CA ASP A 490 -11.64 -2.16 -14.68
C ASP A 490 -11.41 -0.64 -14.85
N SER A 491 -11.57 -0.13 -16.08
CA SER A 491 -11.39 1.30 -16.39
C SER A 491 -12.38 2.25 -15.69
N PHE A 492 -13.39 1.70 -15.01
CA PHE A 492 -14.39 2.43 -14.22
C PHE A 492 -14.17 2.26 -12.72
N GLY A 493 -13.20 1.44 -12.32
CA GLY A 493 -12.77 1.30 -10.95
C GLY A 493 -13.50 0.22 -10.15
N ASN A 494 -14.19 -0.72 -10.80
CA ASN A 494 -14.87 -1.84 -10.16
C ASN A 494 -13.93 -3.06 -10.06
N GLU A 495 -14.05 -3.82 -8.96
CA GLU A 495 -13.38 -5.12 -8.83
C GLU A 495 -14.03 -6.18 -9.71
N THR A 496 -13.21 -6.98 -10.36
CA THR A 496 -13.66 -8.10 -11.19
C THR A 496 -12.64 -9.24 -11.17
N GLU A 497 -13.11 -10.48 -11.16
CA GLU A 497 -12.28 -11.68 -11.37
C GLU A 497 -11.92 -11.87 -12.85
N ASP A 498 -12.63 -11.18 -13.74
CA ASP A 498 -12.49 -11.30 -15.18
C ASP A 498 -11.35 -10.42 -15.72
N GLU A 499 -10.21 -11.06 -15.98
CA GLU A 499 -9.01 -10.48 -16.59
C GLU A 499 -9.32 -9.76 -17.94
N ALA A 500 -10.40 -10.14 -18.62
CA ALA A 500 -10.78 -9.60 -19.93
C ALA A 500 -11.31 -8.16 -19.86
N LEU A 501 -11.94 -7.81 -18.73
CA LEU A 501 -12.49 -6.48 -18.48
C LEU A 501 -11.39 -5.43 -18.26
N VAL A 502 -10.23 -5.87 -17.79
CA VAL A 502 -9.08 -5.01 -17.45
C VAL A 502 -8.09 -4.91 -18.60
N LYS A 503 -7.95 -5.95 -19.41
CA LYS A 503 -7.04 -5.98 -20.56
C LYS A 503 -7.46 -5.13 -21.76
N GLY A 504 -8.67 -4.56 -21.78
CA GLY A 504 -9.13 -3.69 -22.87
C GLY A 504 -9.08 -4.38 -24.23
N TRP A 505 -10.20 -4.98 -24.66
CA TRP A 505 -10.43 -5.40 -26.06
C TRP A 505 -9.32 -6.23 -26.74
N THR A 506 -8.60 -7.10 -26.04
CA THR A 506 -7.92 -8.25 -26.67
C THR A 506 -7.42 -9.24 -25.60
N ASP A 507 -7.68 -10.52 -25.83
CA ASP A 507 -6.93 -11.66 -25.27
C ASP A 507 -7.26 -12.16 -23.85
N VAL A 508 -8.51 -12.60 -23.64
CA VAL A 508 -8.77 -13.74 -22.74
C VAL A 508 -9.31 -14.89 -23.58
N GLU A 509 -8.48 -15.91 -23.77
CA GLU A 509 -8.85 -17.15 -24.43
C GLU A 509 -9.43 -18.13 -23.41
N ASP A 510 -10.75 -18.29 -23.42
CA ASP A 510 -11.41 -19.44 -22.80
C ASP A 510 -11.46 -20.62 -23.80
N GLU A 511 -11.54 -21.86 -23.30
CA GLU A 511 -11.61 -23.11 -24.06
C GLU A 511 -12.74 -23.03 -25.12
N PHE A 512 -13.88 -22.44 -24.77
CA PHE A 512 -15.00 -22.28 -25.68
C PHE A 512 -14.76 -21.23 -26.79
N LEU A 513 -14.06 -20.12 -26.49
CA LEU A 513 -13.67 -19.14 -27.50
C LEU A 513 -12.71 -19.77 -28.52
N THR A 514 -11.80 -20.63 -28.04
CA THR A 514 -10.86 -21.39 -28.86
C THR A 514 -11.61 -22.34 -29.81
N GLU A 515 -12.63 -23.04 -29.32
CA GLU A 515 -13.50 -23.89 -30.17
C GLU A 515 -14.26 -23.07 -31.22
N LEU A 516 -14.82 -21.92 -30.87
CA LEU A 516 -15.51 -21.04 -31.80
C LEU A 516 -14.55 -20.48 -32.87
N LYS A 517 -13.35 -20.02 -32.47
CA LYS A 517 -12.29 -19.56 -33.39
C LYS A 517 -11.86 -20.68 -34.34
N ALA A 518 -11.72 -21.91 -33.85
CA ALA A 518 -11.41 -23.07 -34.71
C ALA A 518 -12.54 -23.38 -35.71
N LYS A 519 -13.80 -23.24 -35.29
CA LYS A 519 -14.99 -23.54 -36.12
C LYS A 519 -15.29 -22.47 -37.17
N TYR A 520 -15.16 -21.20 -36.81
CA TYR A 520 -15.59 -20.08 -37.67
C TYR A 520 -14.42 -19.28 -38.27
N GLY A 521 -13.20 -19.45 -37.75
CA GLY A 521 -11.99 -18.74 -38.14
C GLY A 521 -11.61 -17.65 -37.13
N GLU A 522 -10.33 -17.59 -36.79
CA GLU A 522 -9.77 -16.76 -35.71
C GLU A 522 -10.13 -15.27 -35.82
N ASN A 523 -10.00 -14.69 -37.02
CA ASN A 523 -10.31 -13.27 -37.28
C ASN A 523 -11.80 -12.97 -37.46
N LYS A 524 -12.68 -13.94 -37.20
CA LYS A 524 -14.12 -13.81 -37.37
C LYS A 524 -14.89 -13.90 -36.07
N VAL A 525 -14.25 -14.32 -34.98
CA VAL A 525 -14.90 -14.53 -33.69
C VAL A 525 -14.37 -13.53 -32.68
N PHE A 526 -15.28 -12.84 -31.99
CA PHE A 526 -14.95 -11.82 -31.00
C PHE A 526 -15.79 -12.05 -29.74
N PRO A 527 -15.17 -12.15 -28.54
CA PRO A 527 -15.92 -12.13 -27.30
C PRO A 527 -16.61 -10.78 -27.12
N CYS A 528 -17.82 -10.78 -26.58
CA CYS A 528 -18.62 -9.57 -26.34
C CYS A 528 -18.92 -9.31 -24.85
N GLY A 529 -18.37 -10.13 -23.95
CA GLY A 529 -18.61 -10.10 -22.51
C GLY A 529 -19.79 -10.96 -22.04
N ARG A 530 -19.79 -11.35 -20.75
CA ARG A 530 -20.85 -12.10 -20.02
C ARG A 530 -21.50 -13.25 -20.82
N GLY A 531 -20.67 -14.13 -21.39
CA GLY A 531 -21.12 -15.33 -22.11
C GLY A 531 -21.69 -15.12 -23.51
N LEU A 532 -21.51 -13.93 -24.13
CA LEU A 532 -21.90 -13.68 -25.52
C LEU A 532 -20.71 -13.60 -26.47
N TYR A 533 -20.89 -14.17 -27.67
CA TYR A 533 -19.87 -14.23 -28.71
C TYR A 533 -20.41 -13.73 -30.04
N LYS A 534 -19.62 -12.91 -30.73
CA LYS A 534 -19.90 -12.42 -32.08
C LYS A 534 -19.12 -13.22 -33.12
N VAL A 535 -19.81 -13.67 -34.17
CA VAL A 535 -19.19 -14.25 -35.36
C VAL A 535 -19.52 -13.39 -36.58
N TYR A 536 -18.51 -12.76 -37.17
CA TYR A 536 -18.64 -11.87 -38.32
C TYR A 536 -17.93 -12.43 -39.56
N ASP A 537 -18.68 -12.67 -40.64
CA ASP A 537 -18.14 -13.25 -41.88
C ASP A 537 -17.77 -12.19 -42.95
N GLY A 538 -17.79 -10.91 -42.59
CA GLY A 538 -17.57 -9.79 -43.51
C GLY A 538 -18.84 -9.25 -44.16
N VAL A 539 -19.97 -9.96 -44.01
CA VAL A 539 -21.29 -9.53 -44.53
C VAL A 539 -22.37 -9.65 -43.47
N ASN A 540 -22.33 -10.71 -42.67
CA ASN A 540 -23.32 -10.99 -41.63
C ASN A 540 -22.63 -11.20 -40.29
N CYS A 541 -23.29 -10.71 -39.24
CA CYS A 541 -22.93 -10.94 -37.86
C CYS A 541 -23.94 -11.89 -37.21
N ARG A 542 -23.42 -12.87 -36.46
CA ARG A 542 -24.22 -13.77 -35.60
C ARG A 542 -23.82 -13.54 -34.16
N ILE A 543 -24.80 -13.43 -33.27
CA ILE A 543 -24.57 -13.40 -31.82
C ILE A 543 -24.93 -14.77 -31.26
N LEU A 544 -24.03 -15.34 -30.49
CA LEU A 544 -24.13 -16.66 -29.87
C LEU A 544 -24.06 -16.51 -28.36
N ASP A 545 -24.74 -17.41 -27.64
CA ASP A 545 -24.51 -17.62 -26.21
C ASP A 545 -23.31 -18.54 -25.95
N GLU A 546 -22.99 -18.76 -24.67
CA GLU A 546 -21.95 -19.65 -24.14
C GLU A 546 -22.13 -21.13 -24.50
N THR A 547 -23.30 -21.51 -25.01
CA THR A 547 -23.56 -22.87 -25.54
C THR A 547 -23.32 -22.97 -27.05
N GLY A 548 -23.01 -21.85 -27.71
CA GLY A 548 -22.84 -21.75 -29.15
C GLY A 548 -24.15 -21.73 -29.92
N LYS A 549 -25.27 -21.51 -29.24
CA LYS A 549 -26.57 -21.33 -29.88
C LYS A 549 -26.65 -19.92 -30.44
N VAL A 550 -27.00 -19.82 -31.71
CA VAL A 550 -27.23 -18.53 -32.36
C VAL A 550 -28.50 -17.91 -31.79
N LEU A 551 -28.34 -16.84 -31.02
CA LEU A 551 -29.45 -16.05 -30.47
C LEU A 551 -30.10 -15.20 -31.56
N LYS A 552 -29.27 -14.60 -32.42
CA LYS A 552 -29.74 -13.75 -33.51
C LYS A 552 -28.71 -13.61 -34.64
N SER A 553 -29.16 -13.20 -35.82
CA SER A 553 -28.31 -12.95 -36.99
C SER A 553 -28.76 -11.69 -37.72
N PHE A 554 -27.79 -10.93 -38.20
CA PHE A 554 -28.01 -9.62 -38.83
C PHE A 554 -27.07 -9.41 -40.00
N ALA A 555 -27.46 -8.52 -40.92
CA ALA A 555 -26.60 -8.03 -41.99
C ALA A 555 -25.80 -6.81 -41.51
N GLY A 556 -24.48 -6.82 -41.73
CA GLY A 556 -23.56 -5.81 -41.21
C GLY A 556 -22.88 -6.25 -39.91
N ASP A 557 -22.04 -5.37 -39.37
CA ASP A 557 -21.28 -5.63 -38.15
C ASP A 557 -22.08 -5.23 -36.90
N ALA A 558 -21.94 -5.96 -35.81
CA ALA A 558 -22.60 -5.66 -34.54
C ALA A 558 -21.56 -5.34 -33.46
N GLU A 559 -21.88 -4.39 -32.58
CA GLU A 559 -21.05 -4.01 -31.44
C GLU A 559 -21.90 -4.04 -30.17
N ILE A 560 -21.40 -4.67 -29.12
CA ILE A 560 -22.05 -4.72 -27.81
C ILE A 560 -21.35 -3.69 -26.91
N PHE A 561 -22.11 -2.78 -26.30
CA PHE A 561 -21.58 -1.72 -25.43
C PHE A 561 -21.76 -2.10 -23.96
N MET A 562 -20.68 -2.19 -23.20
CA MET A 562 -20.66 -2.69 -21.81
C MET A 562 -21.20 -1.73 -20.73
N GLY A 563 -21.69 -0.54 -21.09
CA GLY A 563 -22.28 0.41 -20.13
C GLY A 563 -23.77 0.22 -19.87
N ALA A 564 -24.44 -0.62 -20.66
CA ALA A 564 -25.85 -0.90 -20.49
C ALA A 564 -26.08 -2.38 -20.66
N GLU A 565 -26.21 -3.07 -19.53
CA GLU A 565 -26.37 -4.52 -19.45
C GLU A 565 -27.54 -5.03 -20.30
N ASP A 566 -28.44 -4.16 -20.75
CA ASP A 566 -29.72 -4.49 -21.38
C ASP A 566 -29.85 -4.17 -22.88
N TYR A 567 -28.83 -3.61 -23.55
CA TYR A 567 -28.96 -3.16 -24.95
C TYR A 567 -27.88 -3.68 -25.92
N VAL A 568 -28.29 -3.95 -27.17
CA VAL A 568 -27.41 -4.36 -28.28
C VAL A 568 -27.43 -3.33 -29.39
N LEU A 569 -26.26 -2.84 -29.83
CA LEU A 569 -26.14 -1.94 -30.98
C LEU A 569 -25.72 -2.69 -32.25
N ILE A 570 -26.42 -2.41 -33.36
CA ILE A 570 -26.11 -3.00 -34.66
C ILE A 570 -25.78 -1.89 -35.65
N MET A 571 -24.63 -2.04 -36.32
CA MET A 571 -24.11 -1.11 -37.29
C MET A 571 -24.20 -1.69 -38.70
N SER A 572 -25.23 -1.29 -39.44
CA SER A 572 -25.43 -1.73 -40.83
C SER A 572 -25.34 -0.53 -41.77
N GLY A 573 -24.17 -0.31 -42.35
CA GLY A 573 -23.88 0.87 -43.16
C GLY A 573 -24.11 2.18 -42.39
N ASN A 574 -24.99 3.05 -42.90
CA ASN A 574 -25.32 4.34 -42.29
C ASN A 574 -26.45 4.27 -41.23
N ALA A 575 -27.03 3.08 -41.00
CA ALA A 575 -28.09 2.88 -40.02
C ALA A 575 -27.53 2.26 -38.74
N LYS A 576 -27.94 2.81 -37.59
CA LYS A 576 -27.62 2.32 -36.25
C LYS A 576 -28.91 1.86 -35.59
N LYS A 577 -28.99 0.60 -35.17
CA LYS A 577 -30.19 0.01 -34.56
C LYS A 577 -29.88 -0.47 -33.15
N ILE A 578 -30.69 -0.06 -32.18
CA ILE A 578 -30.57 -0.44 -30.78
C ILE A 578 -31.68 -1.44 -30.45
N PHE A 579 -31.30 -2.54 -29.81
CA PHE A 579 -32.21 -3.60 -29.38
C PHE A 579 -32.12 -3.80 -27.87
N ASP A 580 -33.15 -4.39 -27.26
CA ASP A 580 -33.05 -4.95 -25.91
C ASP A 580 -32.31 -6.31 -25.91
N ARG A 581 -32.13 -6.90 -24.73
CA ARG A 581 -31.56 -8.26 -24.54
C ARG A 581 -32.30 -9.36 -25.31
N ASP A 582 -33.60 -9.20 -25.53
CA ASP A 582 -34.43 -10.15 -26.28
C ASP A 582 -34.38 -9.90 -27.80
N PHE A 583 -33.54 -8.97 -28.24
CA PHE A 583 -33.39 -8.53 -29.63
C PHE A 583 -34.68 -7.96 -30.25
N ASN A 584 -35.51 -7.30 -29.44
CA ASN A 584 -36.58 -6.43 -29.92
C ASN A 584 -36.00 -5.07 -30.28
N LEU A 585 -36.39 -4.53 -31.44
CA LEU A 585 -35.90 -3.23 -31.90
C LEU A 585 -36.49 -2.11 -31.02
N LEU A 586 -35.62 -1.35 -30.38
CA LEU A 586 -36.00 -0.21 -29.54
C LEU A 586 -35.89 1.11 -30.30
N LEU A 587 -34.79 1.32 -31.03
CA LEU A 587 -34.51 2.58 -31.72
C LEU A 587 -33.75 2.36 -33.03
N GLU A 588 -34.10 3.09 -34.07
CA GLU A 588 -33.37 3.12 -35.34
C GLU A 588 -32.96 4.56 -35.70
N LEU A 589 -31.67 4.74 -35.95
CA LEU A 589 -31.05 6.01 -36.24
C LEU A 589 -30.33 5.95 -37.58
N SER A 590 -30.26 7.06 -38.31
CA SER A 590 -29.60 7.13 -39.61
C SER A 590 -28.74 8.38 -39.75
N GLY A 591 -27.49 8.22 -40.21
CA GLY A 591 -26.58 9.34 -40.48
C GLY A 591 -26.02 10.02 -39.23
N VAL A 592 -26.08 9.34 -38.09
CA VAL A 592 -25.51 9.77 -36.82
C VAL A 592 -24.56 8.68 -36.31
N GLU A 593 -23.58 9.08 -35.52
CA GLU A 593 -22.69 8.16 -34.80
C GLU A 593 -23.23 7.96 -33.39
N VAL A 594 -23.30 6.72 -32.91
CA VAL A 594 -23.68 6.41 -31.53
C VAL A 594 -22.39 6.21 -30.75
N SER A 595 -22.24 6.95 -29.67
CA SER A 595 -21.02 6.93 -28.85
C SER A 595 -21.21 6.20 -27.51
N PHE A 596 -22.44 6.20 -26.96
CA PHE A 596 -22.75 5.57 -25.68
C PHE A 596 -24.26 5.31 -25.55
N ILE A 597 -24.62 4.24 -24.82
CA ILE A 597 -25.98 3.94 -24.38
C ILE A 597 -25.94 3.71 -22.86
N HIS A 598 -26.73 4.47 -22.11
CA HIS A 598 -26.88 4.35 -20.66
C HIS A 598 -27.90 3.26 -20.29
N LYS A 599 -27.72 2.59 -19.14
CA LYS A 599 -28.67 1.58 -18.61
C LYS A 599 -30.13 2.08 -18.57
N ASP A 600 -30.33 3.36 -18.29
CA ASP A 600 -31.66 3.99 -18.22
C ASP A 600 -32.29 4.32 -19.59
N GLY A 601 -31.71 3.85 -20.71
CA GLY A 601 -32.29 4.05 -22.05
C GLY A 601 -32.04 5.45 -22.63
N LEU A 602 -30.92 6.07 -22.27
CA LEU A 602 -30.44 7.31 -22.89
C LEU A 602 -29.27 7.02 -23.81
N VAL A 603 -29.27 7.64 -24.99
CA VAL A 603 -28.32 7.38 -26.07
C VAL A 603 -27.59 8.67 -26.41
N LYS A 604 -26.25 8.65 -26.35
CA LYS A 604 -25.39 9.75 -26.79
C LYS A 604 -25.03 9.57 -28.25
N ILE A 605 -25.45 10.52 -29.07
CA ILE A 605 -25.22 10.51 -30.52
C ILE A 605 -24.43 11.75 -30.97
N TYR A 606 -23.67 11.61 -32.05
CA TYR A 606 -23.06 12.71 -32.78
C TYR A 606 -23.74 12.84 -34.14
N ASP A 607 -24.36 14.00 -34.39
CA ASP A 607 -25.03 14.31 -35.65
C ASP A 607 -24.06 15.05 -36.57
N SER A 608 -23.52 14.32 -37.54
CA SER A 608 -22.55 14.84 -38.50
C SER A 608 -23.07 15.99 -39.36
N LYS A 609 -24.40 16.11 -39.54
CA LYS A 609 -25.01 17.16 -40.38
C LYS A 609 -25.04 18.50 -39.67
N THR A 610 -25.32 18.49 -38.37
CA THR A 610 -25.38 19.69 -37.53
C THR A 610 -24.07 19.92 -36.77
N SER A 611 -23.16 18.95 -36.79
CA SER A 611 -21.92 18.95 -36.01
C SER A 611 -22.19 19.15 -34.52
N THR A 612 -23.19 18.44 -34.00
CA THR A 612 -23.66 18.54 -32.61
C THR A 612 -23.71 17.18 -31.93
N TYR A 613 -23.37 17.13 -30.65
CA TYR A 613 -23.67 16.01 -29.77
C TYR A 613 -25.10 16.13 -29.21
N LYS A 614 -25.82 15.01 -29.13
CA LYS A 614 -27.17 14.94 -28.57
C LYS A 614 -27.30 13.79 -27.59
N ILE A 615 -28.06 14.02 -26.51
CA ILE A 615 -28.62 12.93 -25.69
C ILE A 615 -30.06 12.76 -26.12
N ILE A 616 -30.42 11.53 -26.49
CA ILE A 616 -31.79 11.17 -26.87
C ILE A 616 -32.28 10.02 -25.98
N ASN A 617 -33.58 9.90 -25.79
CA ASN A 617 -34.15 8.69 -25.18
C ASN A 617 -34.41 7.61 -26.26
N LEU A 618 -34.84 6.42 -25.84
CA LEU A 618 -35.19 5.32 -26.76
C LEU A 618 -36.37 5.62 -27.69
N ASP A 619 -37.20 6.64 -27.41
CA ASP A 619 -38.24 7.12 -28.34
C ASP A 619 -37.67 8.06 -29.43
N GLY A 620 -36.37 8.35 -29.40
CA GLY A 620 -35.70 9.28 -30.30
C GLY A 620 -35.93 10.76 -29.95
N LYS A 621 -36.53 11.06 -28.79
CA LYS A 621 -36.71 12.44 -28.32
C LYS A 621 -35.36 12.99 -27.87
N VAL A 622 -35.00 14.17 -28.38
CA VAL A 622 -33.83 14.92 -27.94
C VAL A 622 -34.07 15.46 -26.53
N ILE A 623 -33.23 15.03 -25.60
CA ILE A 623 -33.17 15.49 -24.21
C ILE A 623 -32.20 16.67 -24.10
N ALA A 624 -31.08 16.60 -24.82
CA ALA A 624 -30.06 17.64 -24.85
C ALA A 624 -29.35 17.71 -26.19
N GLU A 625 -28.89 18.90 -26.57
CA GLU A 625 -28.11 19.15 -27.77
C GLU A 625 -27.02 20.17 -27.45
N SER A 626 -25.82 19.93 -28.00
CA SER A 626 -24.64 20.76 -27.75
C SER A 626 -23.73 20.78 -28.98
N LEU A 627 -23.12 21.93 -29.24
CA LEU A 627 -22.02 22.07 -30.20
C LEU A 627 -20.69 21.55 -29.62
N GLY A 628 -20.59 21.40 -28.31
CA GLY A 628 -19.49 20.72 -27.61
C GLY A 628 -19.90 19.34 -27.12
N ASP A 629 -18.95 18.58 -26.56
CA ASP A 629 -19.23 17.23 -26.08
C ASP A 629 -20.20 17.23 -24.87
N ILE A 630 -20.93 16.13 -24.70
CA ILE A 630 -21.81 15.90 -23.55
C ILE A 630 -21.24 14.76 -22.71
N GLY A 631 -20.79 15.05 -21.50
CA GLY A 631 -20.27 14.08 -20.54
C GLY A 631 -21.39 13.40 -19.75
N HIS A 632 -21.23 12.13 -19.41
CA HIS A 632 -22.08 11.43 -18.46
C HIS A 632 -21.42 11.47 -17.08
N ILE A 633 -22.19 11.79 -16.04
CA ILE A 633 -21.69 12.08 -14.68
C ILE A 633 -22.15 11.02 -13.65
N GLY A 634 -23.12 10.17 -13.99
CA GLY A 634 -23.71 9.16 -13.08
C GLY A 634 -25.17 9.46 -12.75
N GLU A 635 -25.91 8.44 -12.29
CA GLU A 635 -27.32 8.54 -11.85
C GLU A 635 -28.26 9.30 -12.82
N GLY A 636 -28.02 9.14 -14.13
CA GLY A 636 -28.83 9.80 -15.17
C GLY A 636 -28.60 11.31 -15.29
N LEU A 637 -27.46 11.83 -14.82
CA LEU A 637 -27.02 13.22 -14.98
C LEU A 637 -25.98 13.37 -16.11
N PHE A 638 -26.07 14.50 -16.83
CA PHE A 638 -25.21 14.80 -17.97
C PHE A 638 -24.63 16.22 -17.89
N ASP A 639 -23.33 16.34 -18.12
CA ASP A 639 -22.60 17.61 -18.22
C ASP A 639 -22.59 18.08 -19.68
N VAL A 640 -23.30 19.18 -19.94
CA VAL A 640 -23.38 19.80 -21.25
C VAL A 640 -22.50 21.04 -21.27
N ARG A 641 -21.44 21.06 -22.10
CA ARG A 641 -20.55 22.21 -22.26
C ARG A 641 -20.58 22.77 -23.68
N ASP A 642 -20.98 24.03 -23.83
CA ASP A 642 -21.01 24.74 -25.11
C ASP A 642 -20.69 26.24 -24.98
N SER A 643 -20.82 26.99 -26.08
CA SER A 643 -20.63 28.44 -26.12
C SER A 643 -21.58 29.24 -25.20
N PHE A 644 -22.63 28.60 -24.68
CA PHE A 644 -23.57 29.21 -23.73
C PHE A 644 -23.24 28.88 -22.26
N GLY A 645 -22.15 28.13 -22.01
CA GLY A 645 -21.67 27.77 -20.68
C GLY A 645 -21.98 26.34 -20.26
N SER A 646 -21.48 25.92 -19.09
CA SER A 646 -21.69 24.57 -18.54
C SER A 646 -23.08 24.41 -17.94
N ARG A 647 -23.77 23.29 -18.24
CA ARG A 647 -25.10 22.95 -17.69
C ARG A 647 -25.16 21.47 -17.32
N LEU A 648 -25.51 21.18 -16.08
CA LEU A 648 -25.78 19.84 -15.58
C LEU A 648 -27.27 19.60 -15.73
N ILE A 649 -27.65 18.56 -16.44
CA ILE A 649 -29.05 18.21 -16.71
C ILE A 649 -29.36 16.81 -16.22
N ASN A 650 -30.61 16.58 -15.86
CA ASN A 650 -31.10 15.23 -15.59
C ASN A 650 -31.69 14.57 -16.86
N ARG A 651 -32.16 13.32 -16.71
CA ARG A 651 -32.82 12.52 -17.76
C ARG A 651 -33.99 13.19 -18.48
N ASP A 652 -34.68 14.12 -17.83
CA ASP A 652 -35.81 14.85 -18.41
C ASP A 652 -35.37 16.11 -19.17
N GLY A 653 -34.07 16.42 -19.17
CA GLY A 653 -33.49 17.64 -19.72
C GLY A 653 -33.66 18.85 -18.79
N LYS A 654 -34.10 18.64 -17.54
CA LYS A 654 -34.17 19.71 -16.54
C LYS A 654 -32.75 20.10 -16.14
N VAL A 655 -32.46 21.40 -16.19
CA VAL A 655 -31.20 21.95 -15.68
C VAL A 655 -31.20 21.87 -14.16
N ILE A 656 -30.25 21.11 -13.62
CA ILE A 656 -29.99 20.93 -12.19
C ILE A 656 -29.04 22.03 -11.70
N ALA A 657 -27.94 22.25 -12.44
CA ALA A 657 -26.97 23.30 -12.14
C ALA A 657 -26.41 23.91 -13.43
N ALA A 658 -25.91 25.15 -13.36
CA ALA A 658 -25.33 25.85 -14.50
C ALA A 658 -24.17 26.76 -14.10
N ASN A 659 -23.32 27.11 -15.08
CA ASN A 659 -22.19 28.03 -14.92
C ASN A 659 -21.16 27.59 -13.86
N TYR A 660 -20.95 26.29 -13.73
CA TYR A 660 -19.87 25.72 -12.92
C TYR A 660 -18.55 25.66 -13.69
N ASN A 661 -17.47 25.71 -12.92
CA ASN A 661 -16.09 25.61 -13.38
C ASN A 661 -15.54 24.18 -13.20
N TYR A 662 -16.10 23.39 -12.28
CA TYR A 662 -15.67 22.02 -11.97
C TYR A 662 -16.85 21.16 -11.50
N LEU A 663 -16.81 19.87 -11.87
CA LEU A 663 -17.73 18.82 -11.44
C LEU A 663 -16.96 17.52 -11.19
N THR A 664 -17.41 16.74 -10.21
CA THR A 664 -17.05 15.32 -10.05
C THR A 664 -18.13 14.42 -10.66
N ASN A 665 -17.88 13.11 -10.73
CA ASN A 665 -18.95 12.12 -10.88
C ASN A 665 -19.87 12.10 -9.66
N VAL A 666 -21.06 11.52 -9.81
CA VAL A 666 -21.94 11.19 -8.67
C VAL A 666 -21.26 10.08 -7.86
N GLY A 667 -21.05 10.34 -6.57
CA GLY A 667 -20.46 9.39 -5.64
C GLY A 667 -21.42 8.27 -5.24
N ASP A 668 -20.89 7.26 -4.55
CA ASP A 668 -21.64 6.08 -4.07
C ASP A 668 -22.82 6.43 -3.14
N ASN A 669 -22.75 7.58 -2.48
CA ASN A 669 -23.79 8.13 -1.63
C ASN A 669 -24.81 9.03 -2.35
N GLY A 670 -24.71 9.17 -3.68
CA GLY A 670 -25.61 10.00 -4.47
C GLY A 670 -25.32 11.51 -4.45
N LEU A 671 -24.21 11.94 -3.86
CA LEU A 671 -23.75 13.34 -3.90
C LEU A 671 -22.74 13.56 -5.02
N LEU A 672 -22.76 14.74 -5.64
CA LEU A 672 -21.74 15.16 -6.60
C LEU A 672 -21.10 16.48 -6.19
N GLY A 673 -19.79 16.59 -6.39
CA GLY A 673 -19.04 17.81 -6.16
C GLY A 673 -19.25 18.82 -7.28
N ILE A 674 -19.48 20.08 -6.92
CA ILE A 674 -19.65 21.21 -7.84
C ILE A 674 -18.93 22.47 -7.36
N SER A 675 -18.22 23.13 -8.27
CA SER A 675 -17.61 24.45 -8.02
C SER A 675 -18.12 25.50 -9.00
N THR A 676 -18.64 26.60 -8.48
CA THR A 676 -19.15 27.78 -9.20
C THR A 676 -18.51 29.04 -8.63
N ASN A 677 -18.73 30.20 -9.26
CA ASN A 677 -18.24 31.48 -8.70
C ASN A 677 -18.88 31.86 -7.36
N ALA A 678 -20.00 31.23 -6.97
CA ALA A 678 -20.76 31.57 -5.75
C ALA A 678 -20.77 30.46 -4.69
N PHE A 679 -20.37 29.24 -5.05
CA PHE A 679 -20.49 28.06 -4.21
C PHE A 679 -19.48 27.00 -4.63
N GLU A 680 -18.83 26.38 -3.65
CA GLU A 680 -18.00 25.20 -3.81
C GLU A 680 -18.39 24.17 -2.74
N GLY A 681 -18.71 22.95 -3.15
CA GLY A 681 -19.14 21.87 -2.27
C GLY A 681 -19.93 20.79 -2.98
N PHE A 682 -20.79 20.07 -2.26
CA PHE A 682 -21.51 18.91 -2.78
C PHE A 682 -23.03 19.16 -2.84
N ILE A 683 -23.64 18.74 -3.95
CA ILE A 683 -25.08 18.80 -4.19
C ILE A 683 -25.64 17.38 -4.37
N ASN A 684 -26.93 17.20 -4.10
CA ASN A 684 -27.64 15.98 -4.47
C ASN A 684 -28.02 15.98 -5.97
N THR A 685 -28.58 14.88 -6.46
CA THR A 685 -29.02 14.74 -7.87
C THR A 685 -30.21 15.63 -8.24
N GLU A 686 -30.90 16.22 -7.27
CA GLU A 686 -31.99 17.19 -7.48
C GLU A 686 -31.48 18.64 -7.60
N GLY A 687 -30.23 18.90 -7.20
CA GLY A 687 -29.57 20.21 -7.25
C GLY A 687 -29.52 20.96 -5.93
N ASP A 688 -29.94 20.34 -4.82
CA ASP A 688 -29.89 20.96 -3.50
C ASP A 688 -28.46 20.95 -2.95
N TYR A 689 -28.06 22.05 -2.33
CA TYR A 689 -26.78 22.16 -1.64
C TYR A 689 -26.81 21.36 -0.34
N VAL A 690 -25.98 20.32 -0.27
CA VAL A 690 -25.88 19.42 0.91
C VAL A 690 -24.69 19.80 1.77
N ILE A 691 -23.51 19.95 1.18
CA ILE A 691 -22.28 20.27 1.90
C ILE A 691 -21.64 21.51 1.27
N ALA A 692 -21.47 22.58 2.04
CA ALA A 692 -20.73 23.77 1.61
C ALA A 692 -19.30 23.73 2.15
N LEU A 693 -18.30 23.89 1.28
CA LEU A 693 -16.90 23.97 1.72
C LEU A 693 -16.56 25.37 2.23
N SER A 694 -15.75 25.42 3.28
CA SER A 694 -15.24 26.68 3.82
C SER A 694 -14.19 27.31 2.89
N ASN A 695 -14.06 28.65 2.92
CA ASN A 695 -13.17 29.40 2.03
C ASN A 695 -11.74 28.81 1.97
N GLY A 696 -11.26 28.56 0.75
CA GLY A 696 -9.92 28.03 0.46
C GLY A 696 -9.88 26.50 0.34
N TRP A 697 -10.94 25.78 0.65
CA TRP A 697 -11.07 24.34 0.40
C TRP A 697 -11.76 24.08 -0.94
N HIS A 698 -11.17 23.18 -1.72
CA HIS A 698 -11.58 22.83 -3.06
C HIS A 698 -11.85 21.34 -3.16
N ILE A 699 -12.81 20.98 -3.99
CA ILE A 699 -13.20 19.59 -4.22
C ILE A 699 -12.10 18.89 -5.01
N GLN A 700 -11.76 17.66 -4.63
CA GLN A 700 -10.74 16.87 -5.32
C GLN A 700 -11.25 15.50 -5.81
N SER A 701 -12.19 14.86 -5.09
CA SER A 701 -12.81 13.60 -5.51
C SER A 701 -14.32 13.58 -5.35
N ALA A 702 -14.99 12.62 -6.00
CA ALA A 702 -16.36 12.25 -5.64
C ALA A 702 -16.38 11.53 -4.28
N PHE A 703 -17.58 11.33 -3.73
CA PHE A 703 -17.75 10.45 -2.58
C PHE A 703 -17.57 8.99 -2.99
N SER A 704 -16.76 8.28 -2.21
CA SER A 704 -16.58 6.84 -2.29
C SER A 704 -16.37 6.30 -0.89
N GLU A 705 -17.06 5.21 -0.54
CA GLU A 705 -17.16 4.64 0.79
C GLU A 705 -17.60 5.64 1.87
N GLY A 706 -18.45 6.60 1.48
CA GLY A 706 -18.95 7.65 2.35
C GLY A 706 -17.92 8.74 2.70
N LEU A 707 -16.80 8.81 1.97
CA LEU A 707 -15.77 9.85 2.13
C LEU A 707 -15.44 10.53 0.79
N ALA A 708 -15.15 11.84 0.83
CA ALA A 708 -14.64 12.59 -0.33
C ALA A 708 -13.40 13.40 0.04
N SER A 709 -12.41 13.45 -0.86
CA SER A 709 -11.19 14.25 -0.67
C SER A 709 -11.42 15.72 -1.04
N VAL A 710 -10.91 16.61 -0.20
CA VAL A 710 -10.90 18.06 -0.38
C VAL A 710 -9.51 18.60 -0.11
N VAL A 711 -9.12 19.64 -0.84
CA VAL A 711 -7.75 20.20 -0.80
C VAL A 711 -7.76 21.70 -0.60
N LYS A 712 -6.81 22.22 0.17
CA LYS A 712 -6.71 23.64 0.50
C LYS A 712 -5.73 24.39 -0.41
N ASP A 713 -6.17 25.55 -0.92
CA ASP A 713 -5.40 26.56 -1.66
C ASP A 713 -4.62 26.04 -2.89
N LEU A 714 -5.36 25.60 -3.92
CA LEU A 714 -4.80 25.22 -5.24
C LEU A 714 -4.39 26.46 -6.06
N VAL A 715 -3.29 27.12 -5.68
CA VAL A 715 -2.68 28.19 -6.50
C VAL A 715 -1.28 27.75 -6.95
N TYR A 716 -1.25 26.96 -8.03
CA TYR A 716 -0.09 26.81 -8.92
C TYR A 716 1.24 26.30 -8.33
N ARG A 717 1.25 25.71 -7.12
CA ARG A 717 2.43 25.10 -6.48
C ARG A 717 2.09 23.71 -5.91
N PRO A 718 3.05 22.77 -5.83
CA PRO A 718 2.77 21.35 -5.62
C PRO A 718 2.39 20.94 -4.17
N TYR A 719 1.91 21.87 -3.33
CA TYR A 719 1.70 21.65 -1.89
C TYR A 719 0.35 22.22 -1.44
N GLY A 720 -0.65 21.37 -1.24
CA GLY A 720 -1.94 21.69 -0.60
C GLY A 720 -2.08 21.00 0.76
N GLU A 721 -3.10 21.35 1.55
CA GLU A 721 -3.53 20.55 2.71
C GLU A 721 -4.71 19.69 2.25
N ILE A 722 -4.67 18.35 2.41
CA ILE A 722 -5.79 17.48 2.05
C ILE A 722 -6.53 17.04 3.31
N LYS A 723 -7.85 16.97 3.20
CA LYS A 723 -8.74 16.33 4.17
C LYS A 723 -9.70 15.43 3.43
N TYR A 724 -10.23 14.45 4.15
CA TYR A 724 -11.41 13.74 3.71
C TYR A 724 -12.57 14.16 4.57
N ILE A 725 -13.72 14.31 3.95
CA ILE A 725 -14.95 14.69 4.62
C ILE A 725 -15.98 13.59 4.49
N THR A 726 -16.82 13.47 5.52
CA THR A 726 -18.00 12.62 5.52
C THR A 726 -19.16 13.31 4.80
N GLU A 727 -20.26 12.59 4.63
CA GLU A 727 -21.51 13.08 4.04
C GLU A 727 -22.16 14.21 4.87
N THR A 728 -21.78 14.32 6.16
CA THR A 728 -22.20 15.42 7.04
C THR A 728 -21.32 16.67 6.88
N GLY A 729 -20.25 16.59 6.07
CA GLY A 729 -19.26 17.65 5.89
C GLY A 729 -18.20 17.71 7.01
N GLU A 730 -18.21 16.75 7.94
CA GLU A 730 -17.22 16.67 9.01
C GLU A 730 -15.92 16.08 8.49
N THR A 731 -14.78 16.52 9.02
CA THR A 731 -13.48 15.94 8.65
C THR A 731 -13.37 14.53 9.21
N ALA A 732 -13.12 13.56 8.35
CA ALA A 732 -12.83 12.18 8.73
C ALA A 732 -11.45 12.09 9.39
N LEU A 733 -11.37 11.36 10.50
CA LEU A 733 -10.10 10.96 11.10
C LEU A 733 -9.55 9.79 10.29
N LEU A 734 -8.38 9.95 9.70
CA LEU A 734 -7.73 8.94 8.88
C LEU A 734 -6.40 8.54 9.53
N ARG A 735 -6.09 7.24 9.51
CA ARG A 735 -4.76 6.72 9.83
C ARG A 735 -3.89 7.03 8.63
N ASN A 736 -2.90 7.88 8.84
CA ASN A 736 -1.87 8.12 7.85
C ASN A 736 -0.76 7.13 8.11
N ASP A 737 -0.31 6.48 7.05
CA ASP A 737 0.97 5.80 7.05
C ASP A 737 2.04 6.92 7.00
N ASN A 738 2.25 7.54 8.17
CA ASN A 738 3.51 8.04 8.71
C ASN A 738 4.37 9.12 8.03
N SER A 739 4.03 9.68 6.87
CA SER A 739 5.06 10.47 6.17
C SER A 739 5.08 11.99 6.42
N GLY A 740 4.17 12.57 7.21
CA GLY A 740 4.29 13.98 7.66
C GLY A 740 4.32 15.04 6.53
N TYR A 741 3.95 14.70 5.29
CA TYR A 741 3.94 15.63 4.16
C TYR A 741 2.58 16.33 3.98
N LYS A 742 2.61 17.58 3.49
CA LYS A 742 1.45 18.30 2.93
C LYS A 742 1.16 17.74 1.52
N TRP A 743 0.11 16.95 1.39
CA TRP A 743 -0.29 16.24 0.17
C TRP A 743 -0.96 17.15 -0.87
N SER A 744 -0.74 16.92 -2.15
CA SER A 744 -1.38 17.73 -3.21
C SER A 744 -2.36 16.96 -4.08
N ILE A 745 -2.40 15.63 -3.97
CA ILE A 745 -3.38 14.75 -4.64
C ILE A 745 -3.91 13.73 -3.62
N GLY A 746 -5.23 13.54 -3.56
CA GLY A 746 -5.91 12.53 -2.75
C GLY A 746 -6.99 11.87 -3.59
N THR A 747 -6.95 10.54 -3.68
CA THR A 747 -7.88 9.76 -4.50
C THR A 747 -9.18 9.48 -3.75
N GLU A 748 -10.13 8.88 -4.45
CA GLU A 748 -11.32 8.28 -3.83
C GLU A 748 -10.91 7.12 -2.90
N PHE A 749 -11.74 6.84 -1.90
CA PHE A 749 -11.60 5.67 -1.03
C PHE A 749 -12.07 4.40 -1.76
N LYS A 750 -11.31 3.32 -1.64
CA LYS A 750 -11.66 1.97 -2.11
C LYS A 750 -11.16 0.95 -1.11
N ASN A 751 -12.04 0.06 -0.64
CA ASN A 751 -11.79 -0.96 0.37
C ASN A 751 -11.15 -0.43 1.67
N GLY A 752 -11.62 0.72 2.14
CA GLY A 752 -11.16 1.37 3.37
C GLY A 752 -9.84 2.12 3.22
N ILE A 753 -9.33 2.26 1.99
CA ILE A 753 -8.04 2.86 1.66
C ILE A 753 -8.20 4.00 0.65
N ALA A 754 -7.46 5.09 0.83
CA ALA A 754 -7.26 6.09 -0.24
C ALA A 754 -5.77 6.40 -0.42
N MET A 755 -5.35 6.64 -1.66
CA MET A 755 -3.98 7.05 -1.98
C MET A 755 -3.84 8.57 -1.88
N VAL A 756 -2.76 9.04 -1.26
CA VAL A 756 -2.38 10.45 -1.25
C VAL A 756 -0.98 10.65 -1.79
N GLY A 757 -0.83 11.52 -2.78
CA GLY A 757 0.40 11.72 -3.53
C GLY A 757 0.97 13.12 -3.38
N ARG A 758 2.30 13.20 -3.51
CA ARG A 758 3.01 14.47 -3.74
C ARG A 758 2.99 14.76 -5.24
N GLY A 759 2.21 15.74 -5.66
CA GLY A 759 2.10 16.15 -7.06
C GLY A 759 3.43 16.72 -7.58
N VAL A 760 4.29 15.88 -8.16
CA VAL A 760 5.44 16.33 -8.94
C VAL A 760 5.01 16.43 -10.40
N GLY A 761 5.28 17.57 -11.03
CA GLY A 761 4.95 17.78 -12.44
C GLY A 761 5.55 16.70 -13.34
N LYS A 762 4.82 16.37 -14.42
CA LYS A 762 5.14 15.41 -15.49
C LYS A 762 6.63 15.02 -15.57
N ALA A 763 6.95 13.77 -15.21
CA ALA A 763 8.19 13.00 -15.46
C ALA A 763 9.08 12.59 -14.25
N GLY A 764 8.50 12.10 -13.14
CA GLY A 764 9.24 11.34 -12.11
C GLY A 764 8.32 10.40 -11.31
N PRO A 765 8.84 9.33 -10.67
CA PRO A 765 8.04 8.43 -9.84
C PRO A 765 7.53 9.21 -8.62
N GLY A 766 6.20 9.28 -8.47
CA GLY A 766 5.57 10.01 -7.38
C GLY A 766 5.46 9.14 -6.14
N TYR A 767 5.85 9.67 -4.98
CA TYR A 767 5.61 9.03 -3.69
C TYR A 767 4.11 9.12 -3.34
N TYR A 768 3.45 7.97 -3.20
CA TYR A 768 2.07 7.84 -2.73
C TYR A 768 2.04 7.19 -1.36
N ASN A 769 1.16 7.66 -0.47
CA ASN A 769 0.92 7.05 0.83
C ASN A 769 -0.52 6.56 0.90
N VAL A 770 -0.75 5.54 1.73
CA VAL A 770 -2.05 4.93 1.97
C VAL A 770 -2.67 5.59 3.20
N LEU A 771 -3.89 6.08 3.05
CA LEU A 771 -4.73 6.51 4.16
C LEU A 771 -5.75 5.40 4.45
N ARG A 772 -5.77 4.91 5.68
CA ARG A 772 -6.82 3.99 6.16
C ARG A 772 -7.87 4.75 6.97
N CYS A 773 -9.14 4.41 6.80
CA CYS A 773 -10.20 5.04 7.57
C CYS A 773 -10.19 4.55 9.03
N LEU A 774 -10.10 5.44 10.02
CA LEU A 774 -10.11 5.08 11.46
C LEU A 774 -11.52 4.78 12.02
N TYR A 775 -12.54 4.66 11.18
CA TYR A 775 -13.90 4.34 11.64
C TYR A 775 -14.13 2.86 12.00
N ASP A 776 -13.06 2.08 12.08
CA ASP A 776 -13.06 0.63 12.38
C ASP A 776 -13.02 0.29 13.88
N ASN A 777 -13.23 1.24 14.79
CA ASN A 777 -13.40 0.90 16.21
C ASN A 777 -14.89 0.70 16.56
N PRO A 778 -15.24 -0.36 17.30
CA PRO A 778 -16.60 -0.49 17.82
C PRO A 778 -16.98 0.71 18.68
N SER A 779 -18.28 0.95 18.82
CA SER A 779 -18.77 1.81 19.89
C SER A 779 -18.34 1.26 21.24
N ASP A 780 -18.12 2.14 22.24
CA ASP A 780 -17.68 1.72 23.58
C ASP A 780 -18.58 0.62 24.19
N TRP A 781 -19.89 0.67 23.89
CA TRP A 781 -20.86 -0.33 24.34
C TRP A 781 -20.68 -1.72 23.69
N ALA A 782 -20.06 -1.78 22.51
CA ALA A 782 -19.90 -2.98 21.70
C ALA A 782 -18.49 -3.59 21.77
N ALA A 783 -17.50 -2.86 22.28
CA ALA A 783 -16.10 -3.30 22.28
C ALA A 783 -15.89 -4.67 22.92
N GLU A 784 -16.35 -4.86 24.16
CA GLU A 784 -16.23 -6.14 24.89
C GLU A 784 -16.98 -7.28 24.17
N THR A 785 -18.16 -6.97 23.61
CA THR A 785 -18.99 -7.92 22.86
C THR A 785 -18.29 -8.40 21.58
N ILE A 786 -17.57 -7.51 20.89
CA ILE A 786 -16.88 -7.84 19.65
C ILE A 786 -15.65 -8.70 19.95
N GLU A 787 -14.88 -8.39 20.98
CA GLU A 787 -13.76 -9.23 21.40
C GLU A 787 -14.22 -10.63 21.83
N GLU A 788 -15.31 -10.73 22.61
CA GLU A 788 -15.87 -12.04 22.98
C GLU A 788 -16.29 -12.84 21.73
N ALA A 789 -16.92 -12.20 20.74
CA ALA A 789 -17.32 -12.87 19.50
C ALA A 789 -16.11 -13.35 18.68
N LYS A 790 -14.98 -12.62 18.68
CA LYS A 790 -13.73 -13.05 18.04
C LYS A 790 -13.13 -14.26 18.74
N GLU A 791 -12.99 -14.22 20.06
CA GLU A 791 -12.44 -15.32 20.87
C GLU A 791 -13.24 -16.62 20.70
N LEU A 792 -14.57 -16.51 20.54
CA LEU A 792 -15.46 -17.65 20.32
C LEU A 792 -15.47 -18.15 18.87
N GLY A 793 -14.73 -17.51 17.96
CA GLY A 793 -14.72 -17.84 16.53
C GLY A 793 -16.05 -17.60 15.82
N LEU A 794 -16.88 -16.68 16.35
CA LEU A 794 -18.19 -16.32 15.79
C LEU A 794 -18.12 -15.14 14.83
N LEU A 795 -17.03 -14.38 14.84
CA LEU A 795 -16.84 -13.19 14.01
C LEU A 795 -15.87 -13.47 12.83
N PRO A 796 -16.37 -13.59 11.58
CA PRO A 796 -15.52 -13.70 10.40
C PRO A 796 -14.52 -12.55 10.28
N GLU A 797 -13.30 -12.82 9.79
CA GLU A 797 -12.22 -11.84 9.64
C GLU A 797 -12.63 -10.63 8.79
N GLU A 798 -13.35 -10.86 7.69
CA GLU A 798 -13.89 -9.82 6.79
C GLU A 798 -14.88 -8.85 7.47
N LEU A 799 -15.45 -9.24 8.62
CA LEU A 799 -16.38 -8.43 9.41
C LEU A 799 -15.72 -7.80 10.65
N GLN A 800 -14.41 -7.92 10.80
CA GLN A 800 -13.65 -7.29 11.89
C GLN A 800 -13.28 -5.82 11.60
N ASN A 801 -14.12 -5.13 10.82
CA ASN A 801 -14.00 -3.73 10.44
C ASN A 801 -15.41 -3.10 10.30
N ARG A 802 -15.47 -1.78 10.10
CA ARG A 802 -16.71 -1.02 9.79
C ARG A 802 -17.86 -1.28 10.77
N TYR A 803 -17.56 -1.50 12.05
CA TYR A 803 -18.51 -1.93 13.09
C TYR A 803 -19.76 -1.05 13.19
N ARG A 804 -19.63 0.26 12.99
CA ARG A 804 -20.74 1.22 13.12
C ARG A 804 -21.56 1.42 11.83
N LYS A 805 -21.15 0.80 10.72
CA LYS A 805 -21.85 0.89 9.42
C LYS A 805 -22.96 -0.16 9.31
N ASN A 806 -23.93 0.10 8.43
CA ASN A 806 -24.99 -0.85 8.15
C ASN A 806 -24.43 -2.13 7.54
N ILE A 807 -24.90 -3.27 8.00
CA ILE A 807 -24.48 -4.58 7.51
C ILE A 807 -25.30 -4.95 6.27
N THR A 808 -24.63 -5.49 5.26
CA THR A 808 -25.30 -6.05 4.07
C THR A 808 -25.99 -7.38 4.41
N ARG A 809 -26.94 -7.79 3.58
CA ARG A 809 -27.64 -9.07 3.72
C ARG A 809 -26.69 -10.25 3.70
N GLU A 810 -25.70 -10.25 2.80
CA GLU A 810 -24.68 -11.30 2.72
C GLU A 810 -23.81 -11.34 3.97
N ASN A 811 -23.25 -10.20 4.39
CA ASN A 811 -22.38 -10.15 5.56
C ASN A 811 -23.10 -10.59 6.84
N PHE A 812 -24.38 -10.25 6.98
CA PHE A 812 -25.19 -10.76 8.07
C PHE A 812 -25.37 -12.29 8.03
N CYS A 813 -25.52 -12.86 6.83
CA CYS A 813 -25.59 -14.30 6.63
C CYS A 813 -24.28 -14.99 7.00
N LYS A 814 -23.14 -14.45 6.57
CA LYS A 814 -21.82 -14.97 6.92
C LYS A 814 -21.62 -15.01 8.44
N LEU A 815 -22.03 -13.96 9.15
CA LEU A 815 -22.01 -13.91 10.61
C LEU A 815 -22.92 -14.97 11.26
N VAL A 816 -24.16 -15.09 10.79
CA VAL A 816 -25.12 -16.09 11.29
C VAL A 816 -24.65 -17.52 11.06
N TYR A 817 -24.02 -17.79 9.92
CA TYR A 817 -23.48 -19.10 9.57
C TYR A 817 -22.45 -19.60 10.59
N GLU A 818 -21.71 -18.70 11.25
CA GLU A 818 -20.69 -19.10 12.22
C GLU A 818 -21.26 -19.75 13.50
N LEU A 819 -22.58 -19.62 13.76
CA LEU A 819 -23.24 -20.29 14.88
C LEU A 819 -23.15 -21.82 14.77
N PRO A 820 -22.59 -22.54 15.76
CA PRO A 820 -22.36 -23.99 15.66
C PRO A 820 -23.63 -24.82 15.39
N PHE A 821 -24.76 -24.41 15.97
CA PHE A 821 -26.02 -25.12 15.75
C PHE A 821 -26.54 -24.94 14.31
N VAL A 822 -26.29 -23.78 13.68
CA VAL A 822 -26.66 -23.49 12.29
C VAL A 822 -25.83 -24.36 11.35
N LYS A 823 -24.51 -24.44 11.54
CA LYS A 823 -23.61 -25.31 10.77
C LYS A 823 -24.00 -26.80 10.81
N SER A 824 -24.71 -27.22 11.86
CA SER A 824 -25.15 -28.60 12.06
C SER A 824 -26.50 -28.94 11.43
N MET A 825 -27.21 -27.98 10.83
CA MET A 825 -28.53 -28.20 10.24
C MET A 825 -28.47 -28.99 8.94
N GLU A 826 -29.53 -29.78 8.68
CA GLU A 826 -29.70 -30.53 7.44
C GLU A 826 -30.33 -29.64 6.35
N ARG A 827 -29.77 -29.68 5.14
CA ARG A 827 -30.30 -28.98 3.96
C ARG A 827 -31.67 -29.55 3.59
N LEU A 828 -32.65 -28.68 3.35
CA LEU A 828 -34.04 -29.08 3.06
C LEU A 828 -34.31 -29.18 1.56
N GLU A 829 -33.91 -28.16 0.79
CA GLU A 829 -34.09 -28.07 -0.66
C GLU A 829 -32.86 -27.39 -1.27
N ASN A 830 -32.55 -27.65 -2.54
CA ASN A 830 -31.49 -26.93 -3.25
C ASN A 830 -32.05 -25.58 -3.74
N ILE A 831 -31.44 -24.49 -3.30
CA ILE A 831 -31.86 -23.12 -3.61
C ILE A 831 -30.67 -22.39 -4.23
N ASP A 832 -30.92 -21.79 -5.39
CA ASP A 832 -29.92 -21.02 -6.12
C ASP A 832 -30.45 -19.61 -6.40
N TYR A 833 -29.57 -18.62 -6.27
CA TYR A 833 -29.90 -17.21 -6.53
C TYR A 833 -29.13 -16.73 -7.75
N THR A 834 -29.81 -15.94 -8.59
CA THR A 834 -29.22 -15.39 -9.82
C THR A 834 -28.19 -14.28 -9.58
N ASP A 835 -28.17 -13.71 -8.37
CA ASP A 835 -27.35 -12.56 -8.00
C ASP A 835 -26.49 -12.81 -6.75
N CYS A 836 -26.33 -14.07 -6.29
CA CYS A 836 -25.47 -14.41 -5.16
C CYS A 836 -25.03 -15.87 -5.23
N ASP A 837 -23.71 -16.10 -5.30
CA ASP A 837 -23.10 -17.44 -5.39
C ASP A 837 -22.45 -17.90 -4.07
N ASP A 838 -22.57 -17.14 -2.99
CA ASP A 838 -21.94 -17.46 -1.71
C ASP A 838 -22.53 -18.74 -1.06
N GLU A 839 -21.66 -19.73 -0.84
CA GLU A 839 -22.06 -21.04 -0.31
C GLU A 839 -22.70 -20.97 1.09
N LYS A 840 -22.32 -19.98 1.93
CA LYS A 840 -22.93 -19.80 3.26
C LYS A 840 -24.34 -19.24 3.11
N VAL A 841 -24.55 -18.29 2.20
CA VAL A 841 -25.89 -17.76 1.86
C VAL A 841 -26.78 -18.87 1.32
N LYS A 842 -26.28 -19.66 0.34
CA LYS A 842 -27.01 -20.81 -0.20
C LYS A 842 -27.40 -21.77 0.92
N PHE A 843 -26.44 -22.22 1.72
CA PHE A 843 -26.71 -23.10 2.86
C PHE A 843 -27.82 -22.56 3.77
N LEU A 844 -27.76 -21.28 4.15
CA LEU A 844 -28.77 -20.67 5.03
C LEU A 844 -30.16 -20.61 4.40
N ALA A 845 -30.25 -20.47 3.07
CA ALA A 845 -31.51 -20.53 2.34
C ALA A 845 -32.04 -21.97 2.32
N GLU A 846 -31.18 -22.94 2.00
CA GLU A 846 -31.52 -24.36 1.92
C GLU A 846 -31.97 -24.96 3.26
N VAL A 847 -31.46 -24.45 4.40
CA VAL A 847 -31.94 -24.84 5.74
C VAL A 847 -33.16 -24.03 6.20
N GLY A 848 -33.56 -22.99 5.45
CA GLY A 848 -34.77 -22.21 5.68
C GLY A 848 -34.62 -21.01 6.64
N ILE A 849 -33.39 -20.60 6.97
CA ILE A 849 -33.14 -19.43 7.84
C ILE A 849 -33.40 -18.11 7.09
N ILE A 850 -32.98 -18.05 5.83
CA ILE A 850 -33.15 -16.85 4.98
C ILE A 850 -34.08 -17.10 3.80
N GLN A 851 -34.55 -16.00 3.21
CA GLN A 851 -35.39 -16.00 2.02
C GLN A 851 -34.91 -14.92 1.06
N GLY A 852 -35.08 -15.17 -0.23
CA GLY A 852 -34.80 -14.19 -1.29
C GLY A 852 -35.82 -13.05 -1.31
N VAL A 853 -35.51 -12.01 -2.06
CA VAL A 853 -36.38 -10.82 -2.23
C VAL A 853 -37.41 -10.98 -3.35
N GLY A 854 -37.43 -12.13 -4.03
CA GLY A 854 -38.30 -12.47 -5.15
C GLY A 854 -37.51 -12.66 -6.46
N GLN A 855 -38.15 -13.15 -7.52
CA GLN A 855 -37.55 -13.33 -8.85
C GLN A 855 -36.22 -14.12 -8.87
N ASN A 856 -36.05 -15.12 -8.00
CA ASN A 856 -34.79 -15.86 -7.81
C ASN A 856 -33.59 -14.96 -7.46
N ARG A 857 -33.82 -13.88 -6.71
CA ARG A 857 -32.78 -12.97 -6.23
C ARG A 857 -32.68 -12.97 -4.71
N PHE A 858 -31.46 -12.78 -4.22
CA PHE A 858 -31.11 -12.60 -2.82
C PHE A 858 -30.83 -11.15 -2.45
N ALA A 859 -30.29 -10.35 -3.37
CA ALA A 859 -29.75 -9.01 -3.14
C ALA A 859 -28.66 -8.96 -2.05
N PRO A 860 -27.45 -9.51 -2.30
CA PRO A 860 -26.40 -9.66 -1.30
C PRO A 860 -25.89 -8.31 -0.74
N ASP A 861 -25.81 -7.29 -1.59
CA ASP A 861 -25.22 -5.98 -1.26
C ASP A 861 -26.21 -5.00 -0.60
N GLU A 862 -27.51 -5.32 -0.59
CA GLU A 862 -28.50 -4.46 0.06
C GLU A 862 -28.31 -4.48 1.59
N TYR A 863 -28.42 -3.30 2.22
CA TYR A 863 -28.37 -3.18 3.67
C TYR A 863 -29.64 -3.72 4.33
N LEU A 864 -29.47 -4.38 5.47
CA LEU A 864 -30.60 -4.82 6.28
C LEU A 864 -31.24 -3.66 7.04
N THR A 865 -32.57 -3.58 6.97
CA THR A 865 -33.35 -2.88 7.99
C THR A 865 -33.34 -3.67 9.30
N ARG A 866 -33.55 -2.96 10.40
CA ARG A 866 -33.59 -3.57 11.74
C ARG A 866 -34.69 -4.62 11.89
N GLU A 867 -35.86 -4.43 11.27
CA GLU A 867 -36.94 -5.43 11.30
C GLU A 867 -36.66 -6.69 10.47
N GLN A 868 -35.93 -6.56 9.35
CA GLN A 868 -35.48 -7.69 8.55
C GLN A 868 -34.45 -8.53 9.31
N ALA A 869 -33.46 -7.89 9.94
CA ALA A 869 -32.48 -8.57 10.79
C ALA A 869 -33.16 -9.30 11.96
N ALA A 870 -34.10 -8.64 12.65
CA ALA A 870 -34.87 -9.24 13.74
C ALA A 870 -35.65 -10.49 13.30
N THR A 871 -36.14 -10.51 12.06
CA THR A 871 -36.92 -11.63 11.52
C THR A 871 -36.05 -12.85 11.25
N ILE A 872 -34.84 -12.64 10.73
CA ILE A 872 -33.86 -13.71 10.55
C ILE A 872 -33.45 -14.27 11.93
N LEU A 873 -33.15 -13.40 12.90
CA LEU A 873 -32.81 -13.79 14.28
C LEU A 873 -33.94 -14.57 14.97
N LEU A 874 -35.20 -14.20 14.75
CA LEU A 874 -36.35 -14.93 15.28
C LEU A 874 -36.47 -16.34 14.66
N ARG A 875 -36.21 -16.50 13.37
CA ARG A 875 -36.21 -17.84 12.73
C ARG A 875 -35.13 -18.72 13.34
N ILE A 876 -33.91 -18.20 13.48
CA ILE A 876 -32.78 -18.86 14.15
C ILE A 876 -33.18 -19.29 15.57
N TRP A 877 -33.79 -18.37 16.34
CA TRP A 877 -34.28 -18.64 17.69
C TRP A 877 -35.29 -19.79 17.74
N VAL A 878 -36.32 -19.78 16.88
CA VAL A 878 -37.34 -20.83 16.85
C VAL A 878 -36.78 -22.17 16.35
N MET A 879 -35.93 -22.15 15.33
CA MET A 879 -35.29 -23.34 14.77
C MET A 879 -34.32 -24.00 15.75
N SER A 880 -33.76 -23.23 16.70
CA SER A 880 -32.99 -23.76 17.83
C SER A 880 -33.85 -24.44 18.92
N GLY A 881 -35.17 -24.54 18.71
CA GLY A 881 -36.11 -25.18 19.63
C GLY A 881 -36.62 -24.27 20.74
N LYS A 882 -36.35 -22.96 20.67
CA LYS A 882 -36.85 -21.97 21.64
C LYS A 882 -38.23 -21.45 21.25
N ILE A 883 -39.01 -21.01 22.24
CA ILE A 883 -40.36 -20.49 22.03
C ILE A 883 -40.28 -19.00 21.66
N ALA A 884 -41.03 -18.62 20.62
CA ALA A 884 -41.27 -17.22 20.27
C ALA A 884 -42.41 -16.65 21.14
N ASP A 885 -42.07 -16.26 22.37
CA ASP A 885 -43.01 -15.60 23.29
C ASP A 885 -42.86 -14.08 23.20
N TYR A 886 -43.96 -13.33 23.30
CA TYR A 886 -44.02 -11.90 23.00
C TYR A 886 -44.37 -11.09 24.25
N THR A 887 -43.76 -9.92 24.40
CA THR A 887 -44.20 -8.95 25.42
C THR A 887 -45.40 -8.13 24.92
N GLU A 888 -46.34 -7.81 25.82
CA GLU A 888 -47.46 -6.90 25.52
C GLU A 888 -47.05 -5.43 25.50
N GLU A 889 -45.83 -5.10 25.95
CA GLU A 889 -45.32 -3.74 25.98
C GLU A 889 -44.94 -3.24 24.58
N ARG A 890 -45.76 -2.34 24.03
CA ARG A 890 -45.57 -1.79 22.68
C ARG A 890 -44.54 -0.66 22.65
N PHE A 891 -43.72 -0.67 21.61
CA PHE A 891 -42.88 0.45 21.22
C PHE A 891 -43.74 1.61 20.66
N ALA A 892 -43.26 2.83 20.82
CA ALA A 892 -43.92 4.06 20.39
C ALA A 892 -44.06 4.15 18.86
N ASP A 893 -43.15 3.52 18.12
CA ASP A 893 -43.10 3.43 16.65
C ASP A 893 -43.68 2.10 16.13
N HIS A 894 -44.63 1.49 16.85
CA HIS A 894 -45.31 0.25 16.43
C HIS A 894 -45.89 0.35 15.01
N ASP A 895 -46.47 1.50 14.66
CA ASP A 895 -47.17 1.70 13.40
C ASP A 895 -46.20 1.80 12.20
N GLU A 896 -44.88 1.88 12.43
CA GLU A 896 -43.84 1.84 11.39
C GLU A 896 -43.32 0.41 11.12
N ILE A 897 -43.73 -0.57 11.94
CA ILE A 897 -43.37 -1.98 11.75
C ILE A 897 -44.20 -2.53 10.59
N SER A 898 -43.54 -3.18 9.64
CA SER A 898 -44.25 -3.81 8.54
C SER A 898 -45.21 -4.90 9.02
N ASP A 899 -46.36 -5.07 8.34
CA ASP A 899 -47.37 -6.08 8.69
C ASP A 899 -46.79 -7.48 8.89
N TRP A 900 -45.83 -7.88 8.04
CA TRP A 900 -45.15 -9.17 8.08
C TRP A 900 -44.20 -9.35 9.28
N ALA A 901 -43.78 -8.25 9.92
CA ALA A 901 -42.85 -8.22 11.05
C ALA A 901 -43.54 -7.85 12.38
N THR A 902 -44.86 -7.61 12.41
CA THR A 902 -45.60 -7.05 13.56
C THR A 902 -45.26 -7.67 14.93
N GLY A 903 -45.08 -9.00 15.02
CA GLY A 903 -44.73 -9.67 16.28
C GLY A 903 -43.23 -9.70 16.57
N VAL A 904 -42.39 -9.61 15.56
CA VAL A 904 -40.96 -9.96 15.61
C VAL A 904 -40.18 -9.11 16.64
N PRO A 905 -40.32 -7.77 16.68
CA PRO A 905 -39.63 -6.94 17.67
C PRO A 905 -39.96 -7.31 19.12
N TYR A 906 -41.21 -7.69 19.38
CA TYR A 906 -41.69 -8.02 20.72
C TYR A 906 -41.16 -9.39 21.19
N ALA A 907 -41.04 -10.36 20.28
CA ALA A 907 -40.41 -11.63 20.60
C ALA A 907 -38.90 -11.47 20.84
N MET A 908 -38.21 -10.69 20.01
CA MET A 908 -36.77 -10.47 20.17
C MET A 908 -36.43 -9.66 21.43
N LYS A 909 -37.30 -8.71 21.81
CA LYS A 909 -37.20 -8.01 23.10
C LYS A 909 -37.43 -8.96 24.27
N ASN A 910 -38.48 -9.77 24.23
CA ASN A 910 -38.80 -10.71 25.31
C ASN A 910 -37.73 -11.80 25.48
N ALA A 911 -37.11 -12.24 24.38
CA ALA A 911 -35.99 -13.17 24.39
C ALA A 911 -34.66 -12.53 24.86
N GLY A 912 -34.62 -11.21 25.06
CA GLY A 912 -33.40 -10.49 25.44
C GLY A 912 -32.35 -10.43 24.33
N ILE A 913 -32.72 -10.72 23.09
CA ILE A 913 -31.81 -10.76 21.95
C ILE A 913 -31.66 -9.37 21.34
N MET A 914 -32.77 -8.71 21.00
CA MET A 914 -32.78 -7.37 20.41
C MET A 914 -33.67 -6.42 21.20
N ASN A 915 -33.06 -5.39 21.78
CA ASN A 915 -33.75 -4.35 22.54
C ASN A 915 -34.07 -3.12 21.66
N GLY A 916 -34.90 -2.22 22.19
CA GLY A 916 -35.16 -0.91 21.58
C GLY A 916 -33.93 0.00 21.57
N VAL A 917 -34.00 1.06 20.77
CA VAL A 917 -32.88 1.99 20.54
C VAL A 917 -32.86 3.20 21.49
N GLY A 918 -33.81 3.28 22.43
CA GLY A 918 -34.03 4.45 23.30
C GLY A 918 -35.43 5.02 23.10
N ASP A 919 -35.88 5.93 23.97
CA ASP A 919 -37.16 6.65 23.87
C ASP A 919 -38.41 5.78 23.60
N ASN A 920 -38.39 4.55 24.11
CA ASN A 920 -39.41 3.52 23.85
C ASN A 920 -39.62 3.21 22.35
N ARG A 921 -38.58 3.31 21.52
CA ARG A 921 -38.61 3.03 20.08
C ARG A 921 -37.88 1.74 19.70
N PHE A 922 -38.33 1.10 18.62
CA PHE A 922 -37.65 -0.02 17.98
C PHE A 922 -36.83 0.38 16.75
N ALA A 923 -37.28 1.39 15.98
CA ALA A 923 -36.72 1.84 14.71
C ALA A 923 -36.73 0.76 13.60
N PRO A 924 -37.91 0.27 13.17
CA PRO A 924 -38.02 -0.89 12.27
C PRO A 924 -37.40 -0.67 10.89
N GLN A 925 -37.56 0.53 10.32
CA GLN A 925 -37.10 0.88 8.97
C GLN A 925 -35.67 1.43 8.94
N GLU A 926 -35.05 1.67 10.09
CA GLU A 926 -33.66 2.16 10.15
C GLU A 926 -32.68 1.02 9.81
N GLY A 927 -31.51 1.41 9.31
CA GLY A 927 -30.42 0.48 8.99
C GLY A 927 -29.89 -0.24 10.23
N TYR A 928 -29.37 -1.45 10.02
CA TYR A 928 -28.86 -2.30 11.09
C TYR A 928 -27.34 -2.38 11.04
N SER A 929 -26.66 -1.93 12.10
CA SER A 929 -25.20 -1.86 12.10
C SER A 929 -24.51 -3.21 12.33
N THR A 930 -23.27 -3.33 11.85
CA THR A 930 -22.43 -4.52 12.04
C THR A 930 -22.23 -4.84 13.53
N GLU A 931 -21.98 -3.86 14.39
CA GLU A 931 -21.82 -4.06 15.85
C GLU A 931 -23.12 -4.52 16.53
N GLN A 932 -24.27 -4.06 16.05
CA GLN A 932 -25.56 -4.57 16.52
C GLN A 932 -25.78 -6.01 16.08
N ALA A 933 -25.45 -6.33 14.82
CA ALA A 933 -25.53 -7.69 14.31
C ALA A 933 -24.69 -8.67 15.15
N ILE A 934 -23.41 -8.34 15.36
CA ILE A 934 -22.48 -9.13 16.18
C ILE A 934 -23.04 -9.33 17.59
N ALA A 935 -23.47 -8.24 18.23
CA ALA A 935 -24.04 -8.30 19.57
C ALA A 935 -25.26 -9.24 19.66
N THR A 936 -26.15 -9.20 18.67
CA THR A 936 -27.35 -10.03 18.67
C THR A 936 -27.06 -11.50 18.35
N VAL A 937 -26.11 -11.79 17.46
CA VAL A 937 -25.68 -13.17 17.17
C VAL A 937 -24.99 -13.79 18.37
N LEU A 938 -24.11 -13.03 19.04
CA LEU A 938 -23.47 -13.48 20.28
C LEU A 938 -24.48 -13.76 21.40
N ARG A 939 -25.52 -12.92 21.55
CA ARG A 939 -26.61 -13.17 22.50
C ARG A 939 -27.37 -14.45 22.18
N ILE A 940 -27.65 -14.72 20.90
CA ILE A 940 -28.23 -16.02 20.50
C ILE A 940 -27.30 -17.14 20.93
N TYR A 941 -26.03 -17.10 20.55
CA TYR A 941 -25.05 -18.13 20.91
C TYR A 941 -25.02 -18.40 22.43
N ASN A 942 -24.94 -17.35 23.24
CA ASN A 942 -24.88 -17.46 24.69
C ASN A 942 -26.19 -17.99 25.32
N ASN A 943 -27.34 -17.85 24.66
CA ASN A 943 -28.62 -18.44 25.10
C ASN A 943 -28.85 -19.89 24.62
N LEU A 944 -28.01 -20.37 23.69
CA LEU A 944 -28.07 -21.72 23.12
C LEU A 944 -26.99 -22.66 23.67
N LYS A 945 -25.99 -22.12 24.37
CA LYS A 945 -25.19 -22.88 25.36
C LYS A 945 -26.10 -23.44 26.46
#